data_AF-M7UAR9-F1
#
_entry.id   AF-M7UAR9-F1
#
_cell.length_a   1.000
_cell.length_b   1.000
_cell.length_c   1.000
_cell.angle_alpha   90.00
_cell.angle_beta   90.00
_cell.angle_gamma   90.00
#
_symmetry.space_group_name_H-M   'P 1'
#
loop_
_entity.id
_entity.type
_entity.pdbx_description
1 polymer ?
#
loop_
_entity_poly.entity_id
_entity_poly.type
_entity_poly.pdbx_seq_one_letter_code
_entity_poly.pdbx_strand_id
1 'polypeptide(L)'
;MTLFENHRGVPRFHDHTARWDESTPGAKWKWIESLQPGDVVQLVPRATYQGWVNFIRTARITIGYQPITERPLLRNTPSMEKHIYARSLNSSEKEIRLLDLQPGEAGDPVVCSIRFHTLGSKGGFEALSYCWGNANDSSELILYPSEMNGPSEVYSTTGSVFMALRQLRYRDRPRSIWIDQLCINQNDIEERAQQVNMMTEIYSNASAVNIWLGDGDLSTEAGMRVVRDIHNFSVRVCKGGDACTCFGTCHTIIPTNISDSIDQTRAPISFRGMYEIFAAHQSRFVTGVRELIGGHLGLHLSELMSCLFMNPWFRRIWVLQEALRARTALVYCGPEIISWNELLDVNMWLNSTDYRFQETFLPAHPMMPSIWTSLRMQQSNLASLDPRDSSQEGGHHLGILDVFLDGLELKATDPRDKLFALLPFGRETCIADELPLAIRPSYSKSSKRVLADFTKWWICKNKSLAILSYTHGQPGRAWIRLHDDPFGPPTSRPTWAIGSDGNAAWAKTTLNTLFQFTASNATIPDPSLIDLDTDSDPETLKLAGFSLATITEITYIALNHDLREISEPLKDLLAVWDQIIDPCGHYKVWNSKPERARENCDDLPVAVERRLLDDPRGLGEFLDHLKAHWAYVRRPHLPAICLASLLATEGGVKRCETNKILTCLDPFFFLASNGLVGLCPWAARNGDIIVILHGGNVPFLLRPVSSEVEGGNSSKEVKRFEFVGEYFVSGVMHGEYLKGRNYSESEIFTLV
;
A
#
# COMPACT_ATOMS: atom_id res chain seq x y z
N MET A 1 4.52 -17.17 -18.64
CA MET A 1 4.81 -15.98 -19.50
C MET A 1 5.70 -16.34 -20.68
N THR A 2 5.47 -15.81 -21.89
CA THR A 2 6.51 -15.78 -22.94
C THR A 2 7.06 -14.35 -22.93
N LEU A 3 8.32 -14.18 -22.52
CA LEU A 3 9.00 -12.90 -22.55
C LEU A 3 9.49 -12.65 -23.99
N PHE A 4 9.19 -11.48 -24.54
CA PHE A 4 9.74 -11.03 -25.81
C PHE A 4 10.54 -9.76 -25.52
N GLU A 5 11.84 -9.80 -25.80
CA GLU A 5 12.78 -8.80 -25.31
C GLU A 5 13.10 -7.76 -26.39
N ASN A 6 12.91 -6.48 -26.05
CA ASN A 6 13.67 -5.40 -26.66
C ASN A 6 14.87 -5.15 -25.74
N HIS A 7 16.06 -5.59 -26.14
CA HIS A 7 17.28 -5.44 -25.34
C HIS A 7 17.87 -4.00 -25.36
N ARG A 8 17.20 -3.05 -26.03
CA ARG A 8 17.61 -1.65 -26.14
C ARG A 8 16.37 -0.76 -26.15
N GLY A 9 16.48 0.45 -25.60
CA GLY A 9 15.47 1.50 -25.77
C GLY A 9 15.39 1.94 -27.23
N VAL A 10 14.59 1.23 -28.03
CA VAL A 10 14.39 1.54 -29.46
C VAL A 10 13.07 2.32 -29.59
N PRO A 11 13.08 3.54 -30.18
CA PRO A 11 11.89 4.37 -30.32
C PRO A 11 10.92 3.89 -31.42
N ARG A 12 11.06 2.66 -31.91
CA ARG A 12 10.27 2.10 -33.01
C ARG A 12 9.33 1.03 -32.48
N PHE A 13 8.10 1.02 -32.99
CA PHE A 13 7.14 -0.03 -32.69
C PHE A 13 7.52 -1.34 -33.40
N HIS A 14 7.29 -2.45 -32.71
CA HIS A 14 7.48 -3.81 -33.21
C HIS A 14 6.17 -4.59 -33.10
N ASP A 15 5.91 -5.47 -34.07
CA ASP A 15 4.76 -6.35 -34.04
C ASP A 15 5.12 -7.67 -33.36
N HIS A 16 4.28 -8.10 -32.42
CA HIS A 16 4.46 -9.34 -31.67
C HIS A 16 3.19 -10.19 -31.75
N THR A 17 3.37 -11.49 -32.03
CA THR A 17 2.29 -12.47 -32.08
C THR A 17 2.65 -13.66 -31.19
N ALA A 18 1.78 -13.96 -30.23
CA ALA A 18 1.86 -15.15 -29.40
C ALA A 18 0.57 -15.97 -29.56
N ARG A 19 0.71 -17.29 -29.64
CA ARG A 19 -0.40 -18.24 -29.67
C ARG A 19 -0.21 -19.23 -28.53
N TRP A 20 -1.29 -19.49 -27.81
CA TRP A 20 -1.34 -20.51 -26.77
C TRP A 20 -2.51 -21.45 -27.06
N ASP A 21 -2.26 -22.75 -27.00
CA ASP A 21 -3.22 -23.83 -27.22
C ASP A 21 -2.87 -25.03 -26.32
N GLU A 22 -3.58 -26.15 -26.48
CA GLU A 22 -3.44 -27.38 -25.69
C GLU A 22 -2.03 -27.96 -25.67
N SER A 23 -1.17 -27.59 -26.63
CA SER A 23 0.23 -27.99 -26.67
C SER A 23 1.15 -27.12 -25.82
N THR A 24 0.62 -26.06 -25.19
CA THR A 24 1.40 -25.08 -24.42
C THR A 24 1.75 -25.64 -23.02
N PRO A 25 3.05 -25.73 -22.64
CA PRO A 25 3.43 -26.35 -21.38
C PRO A 25 3.02 -25.54 -20.12
N GLY A 26 2.69 -26.27 -19.04
CA GLY A 26 2.74 -25.78 -17.66
C GLY A 26 1.67 -24.75 -17.26
N ALA A 27 2.09 -23.73 -16.49
CA ALA A 27 1.21 -22.73 -15.87
C ALA A 27 0.40 -21.87 -16.86
N LYS A 28 0.88 -21.74 -18.11
CA LYS A 28 0.17 -20.98 -19.16
C LYS A 28 -1.12 -21.68 -19.58
N TRP A 29 -1.08 -23.00 -19.75
CA TRP A 29 -2.27 -23.76 -20.12
C TRP A 29 -3.30 -23.77 -18.99
N LYS A 30 -2.86 -23.97 -17.74
CA LYS A 30 -3.74 -23.87 -16.57
C LYS A 30 -4.43 -22.51 -16.45
N TRP A 31 -3.71 -21.42 -16.73
CA TRP A 31 -4.30 -20.08 -16.76
C TRP A 31 -5.36 -19.94 -17.87
N ILE A 32 -5.10 -20.46 -19.07
CA ILE A 32 -6.07 -20.45 -20.18
C ILE A 32 -7.30 -21.28 -19.87
N GLU A 33 -7.10 -22.47 -19.31
CA GLU A 33 -8.17 -23.37 -18.86
C GLU A 33 -9.01 -22.76 -17.74
N SER A 34 -8.42 -21.88 -16.93
CA SER A 34 -9.14 -21.18 -15.85
C SER A 34 -9.98 -19.98 -16.32
N LEU A 35 -9.81 -19.48 -17.55
CA LEU A 35 -10.53 -18.31 -18.04
C LEU A 35 -12.05 -18.55 -18.10
N GLN A 36 -12.81 -17.63 -17.52
CA GLN A 36 -14.27 -17.66 -17.49
C GLN A 36 -14.90 -16.50 -18.28
N PRO A 37 -16.16 -16.64 -18.74
CA PRO A 37 -16.91 -15.52 -19.29
C PRO A 37 -16.97 -14.35 -18.29
N GLY A 38 -16.57 -13.16 -18.74
CA GLY A 38 -16.53 -11.95 -17.91
C GLY A 38 -15.15 -11.63 -17.31
N ASP A 39 -14.18 -12.54 -17.43
CA ASP A 39 -12.80 -12.25 -17.03
C ASP A 39 -12.18 -11.12 -17.85
N VAL A 40 -11.42 -10.26 -17.18
CA VAL A 40 -10.66 -9.19 -17.81
C VAL A 40 -9.26 -9.68 -18.12
N VAL A 41 -8.96 -9.87 -19.40
CA VAL A 41 -7.60 -10.17 -19.85
C VAL A 41 -6.86 -8.85 -20.06
N GLN A 42 -5.91 -8.55 -19.17
CA GLN A 42 -5.08 -7.37 -19.27
C GLN A 42 -3.71 -7.70 -19.90
N LEU A 43 -3.28 -6.89 -20.86
CA LEU A 43 -1.90 -6.89 -21.33
C LEU A 43 -1.11 -5.89 -20.50
N VAL A 44 -0.16 -6.40 -19.73
CA VAL A 44 0.75 -5.58 -18.93
C VAL A 44 2.09 -5.51 -19.65
N PRO A 45 2.42 -4.40 -20.32
CA PRO A 45 3.74 -4.23 -20.88
C PRO A 45 4.76 -4.14 -19.75
N ARG A 46 5.58 -5.17 -19.58
CA ARG A 46 6.67 -5.17 -18.60
C ARG A 46 7.93 -4.64 -19.24
N ALA A 47 8.59 -3.70 -18.57
CA ALA A 47 9.92 -3.26 -18.94
C ALA A 47 10.92 -3.81 -17.92
N THR A 48 12.09 -4.23 -18.40
CA THR A 48 13.12 -4.84 -17.56
C THR A 48 13.74 -3.84 -16.57
N TYR A 49 13.77 -2.55 -16.93
CA TYR A 49 14.35 -1.49 -16.12
C TYR A 49 13.28 -0.51 -15.64
N GLN A 50 13.35 -0.05 -14.39
CA GLN A 50 12.36 0.86 -13.78
C GLN A 50 12.15 2.18 -14.53
N GLY A 51 13.14 2.65 -15.28
CA GLY A 51 13.02 3.87 -16.11
C GLY A 51 12.46 3.64 -17.52
N TRP A 52 12.19 2.38 -17.89
CA TRP A 52 11.67 2.04 -19.22
C TRP A 52 10.16 1.87 -19.12
N VAL A 53 9.43 2.46 -20.05
CA VAL A 53 7.99 2.24 -20.19
C VAL A 53 7.76 1.60 -21.55
N ASN A 54 7.26 0.37 -21.54
CA ASN A 54 6.82 -0.30 -22.75
C ASN A 54 5.38 0.14 -23.03
N PHE A 55 5.13 0.64 -24.24
CA PHE A 55 3.79 1.07 -24.66
C PHE A 55 3.25 0.13 -25.72
N ILE A 56 1.99 -0.27 -25.56
CA ILE A 56 1.27 -1.05 -26.54
C ILE A 56 0.45 -0.07 -27.39
N ARG A 57 0.86 0.16 -28.64
CA ARG A 57 0.12 1.03 -29.56
C ARG A 57 -1.21 0.40 -29.97
N THR A 58 -1.18 -0.88 -30.29
CA THR A 58 -2.33 -1.67 -30.71
C THR A 58 -2.14 -3.09 -30.23
N ALA A 59 -3.17 -3.66 -29.61
CA ALA A 59 -3.20 -5.08 -29.25
C ALA A 59 -4.50 -5.71 -29.72
N ARG A 60 -4.41 -7.00 -30.07
CA ARG A 60 -5.55 -7.84 -30.37
C ARG A 60 -5.39 -9.14 -29.61
N ILE A 61 -6.39 -9.48 -28.81
CA ILE A 61 -6.51 -10.79 -28.16
C ILE A 61 -7.62 -11.53 -28.88
N THR A 62 -7.34 -12.76 -29.31
CA THR A 62 -8.32 -13.67 -29.91
C THR A 62 -8.39 -14.91 -29.04
N ILE A 63 -9.57 -15.20 -28.49
CA ILE A 63 -9.81 -16.40 -27.67
C ILE A 63 -10.72 -17.33 -28.48
N GLY A 64 -10.22 -18.53 -28.78
CA GLY A 64 -11.04 -19.62 -29.28
C GLY A 64 -11.53 -20.45 -28.12
N TYR A 65 -12.83 -20.71 -28.03
CA TYR A 65 -13.41 -21.60 -27.04
C TYR A 65 -14.45 -22.51 -27.69
N GLN A 66 -14.66 -23.70 -27.12
CA GLN A 66 -15.83 -24.51 -27.42
C GLN A 66 -16.86 -24.28 -26.30
N PRO A 67 -18.06 -23.76 -26.60
CA PRO A 67 -19.10 -23.63 -25.60
C PRO A 67 -19.50 -25.04 -25.13
N ILE A 68 -19.30 -25.31 -23.84
CA ILE A 68 -19.96 -26.46 -23.21
C ILE A 68 -21.44 -26.10 -23.13
N THR A 69 -22.26 -26.77 -23.93
CA THR A 69 -23.73 -26.66 -23.84
C THR A 69 -24.17 -26.90 -22.40
N GLU A 70 -24.72 -25.85 -21.81
CA GLU A 70 -25.53 -25.80 -20.59
C GLU A 70 -25.38 -27.03 -19.67
N ARG A 71 -24.48 -26.93 -18.67
CA ARG A 71 -24.90 -27.48 -17.36
C ARG A 71 -26.16 -26.71 -16.98
N PRO A 72 -27.24 -27.38 -16.59
CA PRO A 72 -28.49 -26.69 -16.30
C PRO A 72 -28.19 -25.58 -15.31
N LEU A 73 -28.47 -24.34 -15.72
CA LEU A 73 -28.57 -23.22 -14.81
C LEU A 73 -29.57 -23.67 -13.75
N LEU A 74 -29.07 -24.04 -12.57
CA LEU A 74 -29.90 -24.11 -11.38
C LEU A 74 -30.44 -22.69 -11.24
N ARG A 75 -31.67 -22.53 -11.73
CA ARG A 75 -32.45 -21.32 -11.59
C ARG A 75 -32.29 -20.85 -10.16
N ASN A 76 -31.93 -19.58 -10.00
CA ASN A 76 -32.17 -18.81 -8.79
C ASN A 76 -33.50 -19.27 -8.19
N THR A 77 -33.40 -20.07 -7.14
CA THR A 77 -34.55 -20.36 -6.31
C THR A 77 -34.82 -19.05 -5.58
N PRO A 78 -36.05 -18.50 -5.67
CA PRO A 78 -36.40 -17.34 -4.88
C PRO A 78 -36.18 -17.66 -3.40
N SER A 79 -35.72 -16.65 -2.67
CA SER A 79 -35.49 -16.64 -1.22
C SER A 79 -36.46 -17.52 -0.43
N MET A 80 -36.06 -18.74 -0.09
CA MET A 80 -36.35 -19.24 1.25
C MET A 80 -35.35 -18.55 2.16
N GLU A 81 -35.83 -17.89 3.21
CA GLU A 81 -34.97 -17.48 4.33
C GLU A 81 -34.12 -18.69 4.72
N LYS A 82 -32.80 -18.59 4.53
CA LYS A 82 -31.88 -19.68 4.86
C LYS A 82 -32.04 -19.98 6.36
N HIS A 83 -32.46 -21.20 6.72
CA HIS A 83 -32.80 -21.55 8.11
C HIS A 83 -31.64 -21.37 9.08
N ILE A 84 -30.39 -21.35 8.61
CA ILE A 84 -29.19 -20.95 9.38
C ILE A 84 -29.35 -19.59 10.09
N TYR A 85 -30.13 -18.66 9.54
CA TYR A 85 -30.32 -17.31 10.10
C TYR A 85 -31.69 -17.13 10.76
N ALA A 86 -32.48 -18.19 10.92
CA ALA A 86 -33.81 -18.11 11.55
C ALA A 86 -33.75 -17.62 13.01
N ARG A 87 -32.64 -17.86 13.71
CA ARG A 87 -32.35 -17.31 15.04
C ARG A 87 -31.38 -16.12 14.91
N SER A 88 -31.85 -14.94 15.33
CA SER A 88 -31.02 -13.75 15.51
C SER A 88 -30.03 -13.92 16.67
N LEU A 89 -28.86 -13.31 16.54
CA LEU A 89 -27.83 -13.31 17.57
C LEU A 89 -28.17 -12.32 18.69
N ASN A 90 -27.84 -12.69 19.93
CA ASN A 90 -27.95 -11.76 21.06
C ASN A 90 -26.77 -10.77 21.08
N SER A 91 -27.01 -9.55 20.62
CA SER A 91 -26.01 -8.48 20.55
C SER A 91 -25.50 -8.05 21.92
N SER A 92 -26.37 -8.04 22.95
CA SER A 92 -25.98 -7.63 24.31
C SER A 92 -25.02 -8.61 24.97
N GLU A 93 -25.06 -9.88 24.56
CA GLU A 93 -24.18 -10.94 25.06
C GLU A 93 -22.99 -11.21 24.12
N LYS A 94 -22.81 -10.44 23.04
CA LYS A 94 -21.77 -10.66 22.03
C LYS A 94 -21.77 -12.11 21.50
N GLU A 95 -22.96 -12.61 21.17
CA GLU A 95 -23.14 -13.96 20.62
C GLU A 95 -22.67 -14.04 19.16
N ILE A 96 -22.04 -15.17 18.80
CA ILE A 96 -21.59 -15.51 17.45
C ILE A 96 -22.08 -16.90 17.06
N ARG A 97 -22.18 -17.15 15.74
CA ARG A 97 -22.35 -18.50 15.19
C ARG A 97 -20.97 -19.13 14.95
N LEU A 98 -20.84 -20.42 15.21
CA LEU A 98 -19.67 -21.25 14.92
C LEU A 98 -20.09 -22.41 14.01
N LEU A 99 -19.17 -22.80 13.14
CA LEU A 99 -19.33 -23.94 12.24
C LEU A 99 -18.56 -25.13 12.81
N ASP A 100 -19.27 -26.19 13.19
CA ASP A 100 -18.67 -27.45 13.61
C ASP A 100 -18.51 -28.35 12.37
N LEU A 101 -17.31 -28.35 11.82
CA LEU A 101 -16.89 -29.10 10.64
C LEU A 101 -16.64 -30.57 11.01
N GLN A 102 -17.33 -31.50 10.36
CA GLN A 102 -17.23 -32.93 10.63
C GLN A 102 -15.95 -33.54 10.00
N PRO A 103 -15.42 -34.62 10.60
CA PRO A 103 -14.26 -35.31 10.07
C PRO A 103 -14.54 -36.01 8.74
N GLY A 104 -13.50 -36.18 7.91
CA GLY A 104 -13.60 -36.92 6.65
C GLY A 104 -12.30 -36.93 5.84
N GLU A 105 -12.21 -37.83 4.87
CA GLU A 105 -11.09 -37.93 3.91
C GLU A 105 -11.29 -36.98 2.72
N ALA A 106 -10.24 -36.68 1.95
CA ALA A 106 -10.29 -35.67 0.86
C ALA A 106 -11.43 -35.85 -0.18
N GLY A 107 -11.91 -37.08 -0.39
CA GLY A 107 -13.03 -37.38 -1.30
C GLY A 107 -14.43 -37.28 -0.67
N ASP A 108 -14.54 -37.22 0.66
CA ASP A 108 -15.83 -37.22 1.36
C ASP A 108 -16.52 -35.85 1.24
N PRO A 109 -17.87 -35.81 1.23
CA PRO A 109 -18.64 -34.57 1.31
C PRO A 109 -18.21 -33.70 2.50
N VAL A 110 -18.27 -32.38 2.34
CA VAL A 110 -18.05 -31.45 3.46
C VAL A 110 -19.37 -31.33 4.22
N VAL A 111 -19.35 -31.73 5.49
CA VAL A 111 -20.52 -31.72 6.38
C VAL A 111 -20.24 -30.83 7.58
N CYS A 112 -21.17 -29.93 7.87
CA CYS A 112 -21.04 -28.96 8.95
C CYS A 112 -22.34 -28.81 9.76
N SER A 113 -22.25 -28.42 11.03
CA SER A 113 -23.40 -28.00 11.84
C SER A 113 -23.17 -26.63 12.47
N ILE A 114 -24.24 -25.90 12.76
CA ILE A 114 -24.16 -24.57 13.39
C ILE A 114 -24.34 -24.67 14.90
N ARG A 115 -23.47 -23.98 15.63
CA ARG A 115 -23.51 -23.85 17.09
C ARG A 115 -23.39 -22.40 17.49
N PHE A 116 -24.11 -21.98 18.53
CA PHE A 116 -24.03 -20.63 19.06
C PHE A 116 -23.02 -20.53 20.20
N HIS A 117 -22.32 -19.41 20.29
CA HIS A 117 -21.28 -19.20 21.27
C HIS A 117 -21.23 -17.74 21.70
N THR A 118 -21.12 -17.50 23.01
CA THR A 118 -20.91 -16.18 23.59
C THR A 118 -19.41 -15.91 23.68
N LEU A 119 -18.93 -14.80 23.10
CA LEU A 119 -17.52 -14.40 23.19
C LEU A 119 -17.07 -14.26 24.66
N GLY A 120 -15.90 -14.82 24.98
CA GLY A 120 -15.35 -14.83 26.35
C GLY A 120 -15.84 -15.97 27.24
N SER A 121 -16.81 -16.79 26.80
CA SER A 121 -17.23 -18.00 27.50
C SER A 121 -16.25 -19.18 27.31
N LYS A 122 -16.37 -20.23 28.12
CA LYS A 122 -15.56 -21.45 27.97
C LYS A 122 -15.99 -22.21 26.72
N GLY A 123 -15.02 -22.57 25.87
CA GLY A 123 -15.24 -23.33 24.63
C GLY A 123 -14.39 -22.74 23.51
N GLY A 124 -13.23 -23.35 23.24
CA GLY A 124 -12.32 -22.87 22.21
C GLY A 124 -12.89 -23.08 20.82
N PHE A 125 -12.59 -22.15 19.91
CA PHE A 125 -12.90 -22.22 18.50
C PHE A 125 -11.72 -21.67 17.71
N GLU A 126 -11.60 -22.04 16.45
CA GLU A 126 -10.64 -21.47 15.53
C GLU A 126 -11.31 -20.49 14.58
N ALA A 127 -10.56 -19.63 13.91
CA ALA A 127 -11.10 -18.74 12.87
C ALA A 127 -10.43 -19.00 11.51
N LEU A 128 -11.16 -18.77 10.44
CA LEU A 128 -10.64 -18.77 9.07
C LEU A 128 -10.36 -17.33 8.62
N SER A 129 -9.21 -17.12 8.01
CA SER A 129 -8.85 -15.88 7.31
C SER A 129 -8.54 -16.24 5.85
N TYR A 130 -9.25 -15.63 4.90
CA TYR A 130 -9.17 -16.06 3.49
C TYR A 130 -9.67 -14.98 2.53
N CYS A 131 -9.35 -15.15 1.24
CA CYS A 131 -9.96 -14.36 0.18
C CYS A 131 -11.26 -15.03 -0.28
N TRP A 132 -12.37 -14.27 -0.28
CA TRP A 132 -13.71 -14.77 -0.61
C TRP A 132 -13.80 -15.49 -1.97
N GLY A 133 -12.87 -15.22 -2.89
CA GLY A 133 -12.81 -15.87 -4.20
C GLY A 133 -13.86 -15.31 -5.17
N ASN A 134 -14.06 -15.99 -6.30
CA ASN A 134 -15.08 -15.61 -7.27
C ASN A 134 -16.46 -16.04 -6.77
N ALA A 135 -17.41 -15.10 -6.69
CA ALA A 135 -18.79 -15.40 -6.26
C ALA A 135 -19.53 -16.35 -7.22
N ASN A 136 -19.08 -16.44 -8.47
CA ASN A 136 -19.64 -17.36 -9.48
C ASN A 136 -19.06 -18.77 -9.35
N ASP A 137 -17.99 -18.96 -8.59
CA ASP A 137 -17.44 -20.28 -8.26
C ASP A 137 -18.10 -20.79 -6.99
N SER A 138 -19.25 -21.43 -7.15
CA SER A 138 -20.05 -21.96 -6.05
C SER A 138 -19.81 -23.45 -5.87
N SER A 139 -19.56 -23.85 -4.63
CA SER A 139 -19.48 -25.26 -4.21
C SER A 139 -20.55 -25.54 -3.17
N GLU A 140 -21.05 -26.77 -3.16
CA GLU A 140 -22.11 -27.21 -2.26
C GLU A 140 -21.54 -27.99 -1.08
N LEU A 141 -22.04 -27.69 0.13
CA LEU A 141 -21.76 -28.45 1.35
C LEU A 141 -23.07 -28.84 2.03
N ILE A 142 -23.00 -29.85 2.91
CA ILE A 142 -24.14 -30.29 3.72
C ILE A 142 -24.09 -29.53 5.05
N LEU A 143 -25.14 -28.78 5.35
CA LEU A 143 -25.24 -27.97 6.56
C LEU A 143 -26.43 -28.40 7.42
N TYR A 144 -26.19 -28.56 8.71
CA TYR A 144 -27.24 -28.70 9.72
C TYR A 144 -27.44 -27.34 10.43
N PRO A 145 -28.59 -26.66 10.28
CA PRO A 145 -28.87 -25.37 10.92
C PRO A 145 -28.92 -25.42 12.46
N SER A 146 -29.03 -26.62 13.03
CA SER A 146 -28.94 -26.92 14.46
C SER A 146 -27.97 -28.07 14.69
N GLU A 147 -27.90 -28.58 15.93
CA GLU A 147 -27.21 -29.84 16.22
C GLU A 147 -27.64 -30.96 15.24
N MET A 148 -26.75 -31.92 14.97
CA MET A 148 -26.83 -32.97 13.92
C MET A 148 -28.10 -33.85 13.91
N ASN A 149 -29.05 -33.62 14.81
CA ASN A 149 -30.31 -34.34 14.93
C ASN A 149 -31.45 -33.73 14.08
N GLY A 150 -31.21 -32.60 13.41
CA GLY A 150 -32.20 -31.90 12.58
C GLY A 150 -32.12 -32.24 11.08
N PRO A 151 -33.04 -31.68 10.25
CA PRO A 151 -32.93 -31.77 8.80
C PRO A 151 -31.65 -31.07 8.31
N SER A 152 -30.94 -31.71 7.39
CA SER A 152 -29.81 -31.08 6.68
C SER A 152 -30.28 -30.36 5.43
N GLU A 153 -29.51 -29.36 5.05
CA GLU A 153 -29.71 -28.55 3.86
C GLU A 153 -28.43 -28.56 3.01
N VAL A 154 -28.61 -28.50 1.69
CA VAL A 154 -27.49 -28.23 0.79
C VAL A 154 -27.27 -26.72 0.77
N TYR A 155 -26.10 -26.30 1.20
CA TYR A 155 -25.72 -24.89 1.28
C TYR A 155 -24.66 -24.58 0.24
N SER A 156 -24.87 -23.51 -0.53
CA SER A 156 -23.92 -23.01 -1.52
C SER A 156 -22.97 -21.98 -0.89
N THR A 157 -21.67 -22.22 -1.01
CA THR A 157 -20.58 -21.36 -0.54
C THR A 157 -19.57 -21.10 -1.66
N THR A 158 -18.63 -20.17 -1.50
CA THR A 158 -17.58 -19.99 -2.52
C THR A 158 -16.59 -21.14 -2.54
N GLY A 159 -16.01 -21.43 -3.71
CA GLY A 159 -15.00 -22.48 -3.89
C GLY A 159 -13.81 -22.33 -2.94
N SER A 160 -13.42 -21.08 -2.64
CA SER A 160 -12.34 -20.77 -1.68
C SER A 160 -12.65 -21.29 -0.26
N VAL A 161 -13.86 -21.06 0.26
CA VAL A 161 -14.29 -21.60 1.57
C VAL A 161 -14.35 -23.11 1.52
N PHE A 162 -14.94 -23.67 0.47
CA PHE A 162 -15.11 -25.11 0.35
C PHE A 162 -13.76 -25.84 0.34
N MET A 163 -12.79 -25.35 -0.42
CA MET A 163 -11.43 -25.89 -0.42
C MET A 163 -10.74 -25.72 0.92
N ALA A 164 -10.86 -24.55 1.57
CA ALA A 164 -10.33 -24.34 2.91
C ALA A 164 -10.89 -25.34 3.92
N LEU A 165 -12.22 -25.52 3.97
CA LEU A 165 -12.88 -26.50 4.84
C LEU A 165 -12.38 -27.92 4.56
N ARG A 166 -12.25 -28.28 3.27
CA ARG A 166 -11.77 -29.62 2.88
C ARG A 166 -10.33 -29.88 3.30
N GLN A 167 -9.48 -28.86 3.29
CA GLN A 167 -8.09 -28.95 3.71
C GLN A 167 -7.95 -28.91 5.24
N LEU A 168 -8.83 -28.17 5.93
CA LEU A 168 -8.76 -27.98 7.38
C LEU A 168 -9.48 -29.07 8.19
N ARG A 169 -10.37 -29.87 7.60
CA ARG A 169 -11.03 -30.96 8.34
C ARG A 169 -10.00 -31.97 8.87
N TYR A 170 -10.20 -32.41 10.11
CA TYR A 170 -9.47 -33.56 10.62
C TYR A 170 -10.07 -34.85 10.07
N ARG A 171 -9.31 -35.94 10.15
CA ARG A 171 -9.78 -37.27 9.73
C ARG A 171 -10.62 -37.97 10.79
N ASP A 172 -10.42 -37.62 12.05
CA ASP A 172 -10.86 -38.42 13.21
C ASP A 172 -11.76 -37.65 14.19
N ARG A 173 -11.82 -36.32 14.11
CA ARG A 173 -12.57 -35.48 15.05
C ARG A 173 -13.16 -34.23 14.39
N PRO A 174 -14.26 -33.67 14.93
CA PRO A 174 -14.78 -32.41 14.43
C PRO A 174 -13.86 -31.22 14.76
N ARG A 175 -14.00 -30.14 13.98
CA ARG A 175 -13.28 -28.87 14.17
C ARG A 175 -14.28 -27.72 14.24
N SER A 176 -14.27 -26.96 15.33
CA SER A 176 -15.10 -25.75 15.48
C SER A 176 -14.38 -24.55 14.87
N ILE A 177 -14.95 -23.97 13.81
CA ILE A 177 -14.36 -22.84 13.09
C ILE A 177 -15.36 -21.70 12.87
N TRP A 178 -14.90 -20.46 13.04
CA TRP A 178 -15.63 -19.25 12.68
C TRP A 178 -15.21 -18.78 11.28
N ILE A 179 -16.19 -18.52 10.43
CA ILE A 179 -16.01 -18.09 9.03
C ILE A 179 -17.00 -16.98 8.74
N ASP A 180 -16.51 -15.78 8.42
CA ASP A 180 -17.33 -14.57 8.22
C ASP A 180 -18.49 -14.76 7.22
N GLN A 181 -18.26 -15.42 6.07
CA GLN A 181 -19.27 -15.66 5.04
C GLN A 181 -20.44 -16.55 5.50
N LEU A 182 -20.20 -17.46 6.46
CA LEU A 182 -21.21 -18.43 6.92
C LEU A 182 -21.77 -18.08 8.30
N CYS A 183 -20.97 -17.49 9.17
CA CYS A 183 -21.34 -17.22 10.56
C CYS A 183 -22.10 -15.88 10.71
N ILE A 184 -21.96 -14.98 9.75
CA ILE A 184 -22.64 -13.67 9.69
C ILE A 184 -23.73 -13.72 8.63
N ASN A 185 -24.93 -13.25 8.97
CA ASN A 185 -25.98 -13.00 8.00
C ASN A 185 -25.62 -11.79 7.13
N GLN A 186 -25.03 -12.06 5.96
CA GLN A 186 -24.56 -11.02 5.04
C GLN A 186 -25.67 -10.12 4.48
N ASN A 187 -26.94 -10.55 4.57
CA ASN A 187 -28.10 -9.80 4.10
C ASN A 187 -28.70 -8.88 5.18
N ASP A 188 -28.27 -9.01 6.44
CA ASP A 188 -28.70 -8.15 7.54
C ASP A 188 -27.61 -7.10 7.81
N ILE A 189 -27.90 -5.85 7.47
CA ILE A 189 -26.96 -4.73 7.60
C ILE A 189 -26.63 -4.45 9.07
N GLU A 190 -27.60 -4.62 9.97
CA GLU A 190 -27.41 -4.38 11.40
C GLU A 190 -26.56 -5.49 12.02
N GLU A 191 -26.88 -6.76 11.73
CA GLU A 191 -26.06 -7.89 12.19
C GLU A 191 -24.63 -7.76 11.65
N ARG A 192 -24.48 -7.49 10.35
CA ARG A 192 -23.16 -7.32 9.73
C ARG A 192 -22.37 -6.19 10.39
N ALA A 193 -22.98 -5.02 10.62
CA ALA A 193 -22.32 -3.91 11.28
C ALA A 193 -21.90 -4.26 12.72
N GLN A 194 -22.75 -4.96 13.47
CA GLN A 194 -22.43 -5.43 14.82
C GLN A 194 -21.26 -6.42 14.82
N GLN A 195 -21.29 -7.41 13.93
CA GLN A 195 -20.22 -8.42 13.83
C GLN A 195 -18.90 -7.79 13.37
N VAL A 196 -18.94 -6.83 12.43
CA VAL A 196 -17.75 -6.06 12.02
C VAL A 196 -17.13 -5.31 13.20
N ASN A 197 -17.94 -4.69 14.06
CA ASN A 197 -17.44 -4.05 15.28
C ASN A 197 -16.81 -5.02 16.28
N MET A 198 -17.15 -6.32 16.21
CA MET A 198 -16.60 -7.38 17.07
C MET A 198 -15.45 -8.17 16.42
N MET A 199 -15.09 -7.92 15.15
CA MET A 199 -14.08 -8.68 14.41
C MET A 199 -12.77 -8.83 15.19
N THR A 200 -12.24 -7.72 15.72
CA THR A 200 -11.01 -7.75 16.53
C THR A 200 -11.15 -8.68 17.75
N GLU A 201 -12.30 -8.70 18.43
CA GLU A 201 -12.53 -9.56 19.59
C GLU A 201 -12.69 -11.03 19.19
N ILE A 202 -13.36 -11.33 18.07
CA ILE A 202 -13.56 -12.69 17.56
C ILE A 202 -12.20 -13.35 17.27
N TYR A 203 -11.35 -12.71 16.46
CA TYR A 203 -10.03 -13.25 16.11
C TYR A 203 -9.07 -13.30 17.33
N SER A 204 -9.21 -12.39 18.30
CA SER A 204 -8.43 -12.41 19.55
C SER A 204 -8.82 -13.56 20.50
N ASN A 205 -10.07 -14.02 20.44
CA ASN A 205 -10.58 -15.12 21.27
C ASN A 205 -10.41 -16.50 20.62
N ALA A 206 -10.17 -16.55 19.31
CA ALA A 206 -9.87 -17.80 18.61
C ALA A 206 -8.58 -18.45 19.14
N SER A 207 -8.57 -19.77 19.28
CA SER A 207 -7.38 -20.54 19.68
C SER A 207 -6.31 -20.54 18.60
N ALA A 208 -6.73 -20.52 17.33
CA ALA A 208 -5.87 -20.35 16.17
C ALA A 208 -6.63 -19.65 15.04
N VAL A 209 -5.91 -18.89 14.22
CA VAL A 209 -6.39 -18.29 12.98
C VAL A 209 -5.70 -18.99 11.81
N ASN A 210 -6.48 -19.68 11.00
CA ASN A 210 -6.01 -20.38 9.82
C ASN A 210 -6.10 -19.43 8.62
N ILE A 211 -4.96 -18.95 8.14
CA ILE A 211 -4.83 -18.10 6.96
C ILE A 211 -4.75 -19.00 5.73
N TRP A 212 -5.78 -19.00 4.90
CA TRP A 212 -5.85 -19.79 3.67
C TRP A 212 -5.52 -18.93 2.45
N LEU A 213 -4.36 -19.18 1.84
CA LEU A 213 -3.90 -18.50 0.62
C LEU A 213 -4.46 -19.13 -0.67
N GLY A 214 -5.13 -20.29 -0.58
CA GLY A 214 -5.62 -21.06 -1.73
C GLY A 214 -4.81 -22.35 -1.97
N ASP A 215 -5.18 -23.10 -3.00
CA ASP A 215 -4.57 -24.41 -3.34
C ASP A 215 -3.09 -24.33 -3.72
N GLY A 216 -2.57 -23.12 -3.97
CA GLY A 216 -1.19 -22.88 -4.31
C GLY A 216 -0.81 -23.38 -5.70
N ASP A 217 0.43 -23.08 -6.07
CA ASP A 217 1.12 -23.69 -7.20
C ASP A 217 2.55 -24.05 -6.80
N LEU A 218 3.30 -24.63 -7.73
CA LEU A 218 4.67 -25.06 -7.48
C LEU A 218 5.59 -23.91 -7.01
N SER A 219 5.29 -22.66 -7.36
CA SER A 219 6.07 -21.49 -6.95
C SER A 219 5.69 -21.02 -5.55
N THR A 220 4.40 -20.95 -5.22
CA THR A 220 3.97 -20.55 -3.87
C THR A 220 4.31 -21.62 -2.84
N GLU A 221 4.18 -22.91 -3.20
CA GLU A 221 4.63 -24.03 -2.37
C GLU A 221 6.15 -23.97 -2.12
N ALA A 222 6.95 -23.72 -3.17
CA ALA A 222 8.39 -23.54 -3.02
C ALA A 222 8.72 -22.33 -2.14
N GLY A 223 7.99 -21.22 -2.29
CA GLY A 223 8.12 -20.04 -1.44
C GLY A 223 7.88 -20.35 0.03
N MET A 224 6.82 -21.09 0.37
CA MET A 224 6.51 -21.52 1.73
C MET A 224 7.62 -22.37 2.34
N ARG A 225 8.15 -23.36 1.59
CA ARG A 225 9.26 -24.21 2.04
C ARG A 225 10.55 -23.41 2.29
N VAL A 226 10.87 -22.47 1.39
CA VAL A 226 12.04 -21.60 1.52
C VAL A 226 11.91 -20.69 2.74
N VAL A 227 10.76 -20.05 2.95
CA VAL A 227 10.49 -19.21 4.14
C VAL A 227 10.75 -19.99 5.41
N ARG A 228 10.18 -21.20 5.50
CA ARG A 228 10.31 -22.08 6.65
C ARG A 228 11.76 -22.48 6.94
N ASP A 229 12.49 -22.92 5.93
CA ASP A 229 13.89 -23.34 6.10
C ASP A 229 14.83 -22.15 6.39
N ILE A 230 14.58 -20.95 5.82
CA ILE A 230 15.32 -19.72 6.16
C ILE A 230 15.08 -19.33 7.62
N HIS A 231 13.81 -19.32 8.06
CA HIS A 231 13.48 -19.03 9.45
C HIS A 231 14.13 -20.05 10.38
N ASN A 232 14.00 -21.35 10.12
CA ASN A 232 14.60 -22.39 10.94
C ASN A 232 16.13 -22.33 10.98
N PHE A 233 16.79 -21.96 9.88
CA PHE A 233 18.24 -21.73 9.87
C PHE A 233 18.65 -20.61 10.84
N SER A 234 17.84 -19.55 10.92
CA SER A 234 18.04 -18.43 11.83
C SER A 234 17.89 -18.82 13.30
N VAL A 235 16.74 -19.41 13.65
CA VAL A 235 16.38 -19.66 15.05
C VAL A 235 16.92 -21.00 15.56
N ARG A 236 17.37 -21.87 14.66
CA ARG A 236 17.93 -23.22 14.92
C ARG A 236 17.03 -24.11 15.79
N VAL A 237 15.71 -24.04 15.59
CA VAL A 237 14.71 -24.79 16.37
C VAL A 237 14.68 -26.27 15.97
N CYS A 238 14.88 -26.59 14.69
CA CYS A 238 14.80 -27.95 14.14
C CYS A 238 16.09 -28.36 13.41
N LYS A 239 16.47 -29.64 13.58
CA LYS A 239 17.63 -30.25 12.91
C LYS A 239 17.42 -30.46 11.40
N GLY A 240 16.16 -30.51 10.95
CA GLY A 240 15.80 -30.74 9.56
C GLY A 240 16.06 -32.16 9.03
N GLY A 241 15.72 -32.38 7.76
CA GLY A 241 15.78 -33.70 7.11
C GLY A 241 14.87 -34.73 7.78
N ASP A 242 15.30 -35.98 7.80
CA ASP A 242 14.54 -37.11 8.37
C ASP A 242 14.32 -36.99 9.89
N ALA A 243 15.10 -36.15 10.58
CA ALA A 243 14.95 -35.88 12.01
C ALA A 243 13.93 -34.78 12.32
N CYS A 244 13.26 -34.21 11.31
CA CYS A 244 12.27 -33.17 11.50
C CYS A 244 10.99 -33.69 12.14
N THR A 245 10.57 -33.07 13.24
CA THR A 245 9.33 -33.36 13.97
C THR A 245 8.38 -32.17 14.04
N CYS A 246 8.65 -31.11 13.27
CA CYS A 246 7.88 -29.89 13.28
C CYS A 246 6.46 -30.09 12.74
N PHE A 247 5.52 -29.33 13.31
CA PHE A 247 4.14 -29.29 12.86
C PHE A 247 4.03 -28.72 11.44
N GLY A 248 3.25 -29.35 10.56
CA GLY A 248 3.11 -28.96 9.15
C GLY A 248 4.08 -29.72 8.24
N THR A 249 4.64 -29.04 7.23
CA THR A 249 5.59 -29.67 6.31
C THR A 249 6.98 -29.78 6.94
N CYS A 250 7.69 -30.88 6.65
CA CYS A 250 8.99 -31.14 7.24
C CYS A 250 10.07 -30.21 6.65
N HIS A 251 10.98 -29.73 7.51
CA HIS A 251 12.17 -29.00 7.09
C HIS A 251 13.05 -29.92 6.22
N THR A 252 13.28 -29.53 4.98
CA THR A 252 13.98 -30.41 4.01
C THR A 252 15.49 -30.22 4.01
N ILE A 253 15.97 -29.17 4.69
CA ILE A 253 17.38 -28.80 4.79
C ILE A 253 17.86 -29.01 6.22
N ILE A 254 19.06 -29.57 6.36
CA ILE A 254 19.77 -29.73 7.64
C ILE A 254 20.64 -28.48 7.85
N PRO A 255 20.31 -27.58 8.80
CA PRO A 255 21.01 -26.30 8.96
C PRO A 255 22.51 -26.43 9.23
N THR A 256 22.94 -27.50 9.90
CA THR A 256 24.35 -27.72 10.28
C THR A 256 25.28 -28.03 9.10
N ASN A 257 24.72 -28.33 7.91
CA ASN A 257 25.51 -28.62 6.71
C ASN A 257 25.82 -27.36 5.88
N ILE A 258 25.34 -26.20 6.31
CA ILE A 258 25.56 -24.89 5.67
C ILE A 258 26.76 -24.22 6.35
N SER A 259 27.62 -23.55 5.57
CA SER A 259 28.96 -23.18 6.03
C SER A 259 28.91 -22.14 7.17
N ASP A 260 29.19 -22.59 8.40
CA ASP A 260 29.25 -21.80 9.65
C ASP A 260 30.49 -20.86 9.70
N SER A 261 30.67 -19.99 8.72
CA SER A 261 31.83 -19.07 8.66
C SER A 261 31.58 -17.68 9.28
N ILE A 262 30.46 -17.45 9.99
CA ILE A 262 30.10 -16.12 10.51
C ILE A 262 29.93 -16.13 12.03
N ASP A 263 30.56 -15.12 12.63
CA ASP A 263 30.77 -14.82 14.04
C ASP A 263 29.50 -15.02 14.90
N GLN A 264 29.61 -15.88 15.91
CA GLN A 264 28.51 -16.34 16.77
C GLN A 264 27.99 -15.28 17.75
N THR A 265 28.46 -14.02 17.65
CA THR A 265 28.41 -13.12 18.79
C THR A 265 27.36 -12.00 18.74
N ARG A 266 26.66 -11.64 17.64
CA ARG A 266 25.63 -10.57 17.74
C ARG A 266 24.66 -10.21 16.58
N ALA A 267 24.49 -10.96 15.49
CA ALA A 267 23.61 -10.51 14.37
C ALA A 267 22.42 -11.44 14.06
N PRO A 268 21.22 -10.90 13.73
CA PRO A 268 20.11 -11.66 13.19
C PRO A 268 20.44 -12.04 11.73
N ILE A 269 20.80 -13.30 11.53
CA ILE A 269 21.08 -13.98 10.25
C ILE A 269 22.21 -13.41 9.40
N SER A 270 23.11 -14.31 9.01
CA SER A 270 23.99 -14.12 7.86
C SER A 270 23.18 -14.14 6.55
N PHE A 271 23.11 -13.01 5.81
CA PHE A 271 22.52 -12.97 4.46
C PHE A 271 23.07 -14.08 3.56
N ARG A 272 24.37 -14.37 3.68
CA ARG A 272 25.01 -15.49 2.99
C ARG A 272 24.35 -16.83 3.32
N GLY A 273 24.00 -17.07 4.58
CA GLY A 273 23.27 -18.27 5.00
C GLY A 273 21.86 -18.35 4.38
N MET A 274 21.14 -17.23 4.25
CA MET A 274 19.86 -17.21 3.54
C MET A 274 20.03 -17.60 2.06
N TYR A 275 21.03 -17.05 1.38
CA TYR A 275 21.33 -17.40 -0.01
C TYR A 275 21.77 -18.86 -0.16
N GLU A 276 22.52 -19.41 0.80
CA GLU A 276 22.90 -20.83 0.81
C GLU A 276 21.66 -21.74 0.99
N ILE A 277 20.72 -21.39 1.86
CA ILE A 277 19.40 -22.07 1.98
C ILE A 277 18.63 -22.00 0.66
N PHE A 278 18.54 -20.80 0.08
CA PHE A 278 17.81 -20.60 -1.17
C PHE A 278 18.45 -21.38 -2.33
N ALA A 279 19.78 -21.37 -2.46
CA ALA A 279 20.51 -22.14 -3.46
C ALA A 279 20.33 -23.66 -3.28
N ALA A 280 20.27 -24.15 -2.03
CA ALA A 280 19.98 -25.55 -1.75
C ALA A 280 18.58 -25.96 -2.25
N HIS A 281 17.56 -25.12 -2.03
CA HIS A 281 16.23 -25.30 -2.60
C HIS A 281 16.21 -25.21 -4.12
N GLN A 282 16.95 -24.27 -4.69
CA GLN A 282 17.06 -24.03 -6.12
C GLN A 282 17.49 -25.28 -6.90
N SER A 283 18.40 -26.08 -6.32
CA SER A 283 18.86 -27.34 -6.91
C SER A 283 17.76 -28.41 -7.01
N ARG A 284 16.71 -28.31 -6.17
CA ARG A 284 15.58 -29.24 -6.06
C ARG A 284 14.33 -28.76 -6.80
N PHE A 285 14.31 -27.50 -7.24
CA PHE A 285 13.17 -26.96 -7.98
C PHE A 285 12.99 -27.68 -9.32
N VAL A 286 11.74 -28.06 -9.60
CA VAL A 286 11.35 -28.57 -10.92
C VAL A 286 11.54 -27.47 -11.98
N THR A 287 11.78 -27.87 -13.23
CA THR A 287 12.11 -26.95 -14.34
C THR A 287 11.13 -25.78 -14.45
N GLY A 288 9.82 -26.01 -14.30
CA GLY A 288 8.82 -24.95 -14.39
C GLY A 288 8.94 -23.86 -13.32
N VAL A 289 9.43 -24.18 -12.12
CA VAL A 289 9.70 -23.21 -11.05
C VAL A 289 10.97 -22.41 -11.38
N ARG A 290 11.99 -23.08 -11.93
CA ARG A 290 13.24 -22.45 -12.37
C ARG A 290 13.02 -21.50 -13.55
N GLU A 291 12.12 -21.83 -14.47
CA GLU A 291 11.73 -20.96 -15.59
C GLU A 291 10.88 -19.77 -15.12
N LEU A 292 10.01 -19.97 -14.13
CA LEU A 292 9.16 -18.89 -13.60
C LEU A 292 9.97 -17.84 -12.83
N ILE A 293 10.89 -18.28 -11.97
CA ILE A 293 11.68 -17.40 -11.08
C ILE A 293 12.99 -16.94 -11.76
N GLY A 294 13.45 -17.63 -12.81
CA GLY A 294 14.85 -17.54 -13.26
C GLY A 294 15.19 -16.51 -14.32
N GLY A 295 14.21 -15.91 -15.03
CA GLY A 295 14.43 -14.84 -16.01
C GLY A 295 15.68 -15.00 -16.90
N HIS A 296 16.27 -13.87 -17.34
CA HIS A 296 17.60 -13.82 -18.00
C HIS A 296 18.74 -13.45 -17.01
N LEU A 297 18.39 -13.10 -15.76
CA LEU A 297 19.31 -12.55 -14.75
C LEU A 297 19.59 -13.52 -13.57
N GLY A 298 19.12 -14.76 -13.64
CA GLY A 298 19.26 -15.75 -12.56
C GLY A 298 18.06 -15.82 -11.63
N LEU A 299 18.04 -16.87 -10.81
CA LEU A 299 16.98 -17.15 -9.83
C LEU A 299 17.20 -16.29 -8.58
N HIS A 300 16.25 -15.41 -8.27
CA HIS A 300 16.34 -14.48 -7.12
C HIS A 300 15.28 -14.80 -6.06
N LEU A 301 15.67 -14.70 -4.80
CA LEU A 301 14.77 -14.95 -3.66
C LEU A 301 13.59 -13.95 -3.66
N SER A 302 13.84 -12.69 -3.99
CA SER A 302 12.84 -11.63 -4.08
C SER A 302 11.73 -11.94 -5.10
N GLU A 303 12.04 -12.54 -6.25
CA GLU A 303 11.05 -12.94 -7.25
C GLU A 303 10.18 -14.10 -6.73
N LEU A 304 10.79 -15.11 -6.09
CA LEU A 304 10.02 -16.21 -5.49
C LEU A 304 9.07 -15.70 -4.39
N MET A 305 9.57 -14.82 -3.53
CA MET A 305 8.76 -14.20 -2.48
C MET A 305 7.66 -13.32 -3.07
N SER A 306 7.94 -12.65 -4.19
CA SER A 306 6.93 -11.91 -4.94
C SER A 306 5.80 -12.81 -5.44
N CYS A 307 6.07 -14.03 -5.91
CA CYS A 307 5.02 -14.98 -6.30
C CYS A 307 4.07 -15.28 -5.13
N LEU A 308 4.61 -15.45 -3.92
CA LEU A 308 3.82 -15.65 -2.70
C LEU A 308 3.05 -14.38 -2.30
N PHE A 309 3.71 -13.22 -2.24
CA PHE A 309 3.14 -11.96 -1.78
C PHE A 309 2.19 -11.27 -2.77
N MET A 310 2.20 -11.71 -4.04
CA MET A 310 1.17 -11.34 -5.02
C MET A 310 -0.20 -11.96 -4.70
N ASN A 311 -0.28 -12.90 -3.76
CA ASN A 311 -1.57 -13.43 -3.31
C ASN A 311 -2.47 -12.28 -2.82
N PRO A 312 -3.73 -12.17 -3.30
CA PRO A 312 -4.63 -11.08 -2.94
C PRO A 312 -4.86 -10.92 -1.43
N TRP A 313 -4.67 -11.99 -0.64
CA TRP A 313 -4.84 -11.99 0.80
C TRP A 313 -3.96 -10.93 1.47
N PHE A 314 -2.69 -10.80 1.09
CA PHE A 314 -1.76 -9.82 1.68
C PHE A 314 -2.14 -8.36 1.45
N ARG A 315 -3.04 -8.11 0.49
CA ARG A 315 -3.53 -6.78 0.15
C ARG A 315 -4.97 -6.56 0.62
N ARG A 316 -5.64 -7.49 1.29
CA ARG A 316 -6.99 -7.25 1.81
C ARG A 316 -6.90 -6.51 3.14
N ILE A 317 -7.73 -5.49 3.36
CA ILE A 317 -7.52 -4.65 4.56
C ILE A 317 -7.92 -5.33 5.88
N TRP A 318 -9.02 -6.08 5.87
CA TRP A 318 -9.54 -6.73 7.07
C TRP A 318 -8.60 -7.79 7.62
N VAL A 319 -7.78 -8.42 6.77
CA VAL A 319 -6.86 -9.49 7.20
C VAL A 319 -5.79 -9.03 8.19
N LEU A 320 -5.56 -7.71 8.30
CA LEU A 320 -4.71 -7.15 9.36
C LEU A 320 -5.25 -7.51 10.74
N GLN A 321 -6.56 -7.30 10.98
CA GLN A 321 -7.17 -7.66 12.26
C GLN A 321 -7.16 -9.17 12.45
N GLU A 322 -7.38 -9.93 11.38
CA GLU A 322 -7.45 -11.39 11.42
C GLU A 322 -6.11 -12.01 11.81
N ALA A 323 -5.01 -11.59 11.17
CA ALA A 323 -3.69 -12.16 11.38
C ALA A 323 -2.96 -11.56 12.60
N LEU A 324 -3.04 -10.24 12.80
CA LEU A 324 -2.28 -9.57 13.87
C LEU A 324 -2.94 -9.73 15.25
N ARG A 325 -4.25 -9.98 15.33
CA ARG A 325 -4.92 -10.23 16.62
C ARG A 325 -4.98 -11.70 17.00
N ALA A 326 -4.55 -12.59 16.11
CA ALA A 326 -4.48 -14.01 16.37
C ALA A 326 -3.52 -14.32 17.54
N ARG A 327 -3.97 -15.18 18.47
CA ARG A 327 -3.06 -15.79 19.47
C ARG A 327 -2.04 -16.72 18.81
N THR A 328 -2.48 -17.39 17.76
CA THR A 328 -1.66 -18.28 16.93
C THR A 328 -2.20 -18.16 15.50
N ALA A 329 -1.35 -17.79 14.55
CA ALA A 329 -1.71 -17.69 13.14
C ALA A 329 -0.89 -18.69 12.32
N LEU A 330 -1.59 -19.47 11.49
CA LEU A 330 -1.02 -20.51 10.63
C LEU A 330 -1.35 -20.19 9.18
N VAL A 331 -0.34 -20.14 8.32
CA VAL A 331 -0.49 -19.85 6.89
C VAL A 331 -0.50 -21.16 6.13
N TYR A 332 -1.57 -21.37 5.37
CA TYR A 332 -1.81 -22.52 4.51
C TYR A 332 -1.75 -22.09 3.06
N CYS A 333 -1.00 -22.82 2.24
CA CYS A 333 -1.00 -22.68 0.79
C CYS A 333 -0.88 -24.07 0.16
N GLY A 334 -2.01 -24.58 -0.36
CA GLY A 334 -2.13 -25.97 -0.75
C GLY A 334 -1.79 -26.91 0.42
N PRO A 335 -0.84 -27.85 0.25
CA PRO A 335 -0.43 -28.76 1.32
C PRO A 335 0.57 -28.13 2.32
N GLU A 336 1.16 -26.97 2.00
CA GLU A 336 2.20 -26.35 2.82
C GLU A 336 1.59 -25.55 3.97
N ILE A 337 2.23 -25.66 5.15
CA ILE A 337 1.80 -24.99 6.38
C ILE A 337 3.02 -24.38 7.08
N ILE A 338 3.00 -23.07 7.30
CA ILE A 338 4.02 -22.33 8.06
C ILE A 338 3.37 -21.48 9.14
N SER A 339 4.13 -21.11 10.18
CA SER A 339 3.63 -20.12 11.13
C SER A 339 3.64 -18.71 10.51
N TRP A 340 2.71 -17.85 10.92
CA TRP A 340 2.68 -16.45 10.48
C TRP A 340 3.97 -15.70 10.85
N ASN A 341 4.58 -16.04 11.99
CA ASN A 341 5.84 -15.45 12.44
C ASN A 341 7.03 -15.83 11.53
N GLU A 342 7.10 -17.07 11.05
CA GLU A 342 8.11 -17.49 10.05
C GLU A 342 8.08 -16.57 8.83
N LEU A 343 6.88 -16.31 8.30
CA LEU A 343 6.68 -15.47 7.12
C LEU A 343 7.04 -14.00 7.38
N LEU A 344 6.59 -13.45 8.51
CA LEU A 344 6.89 -12.07 8.89
C LEU A 344 8.39 -11.86 9.13
N ASP A 345 9.08 -12.83 9.74
CA ASP A 345 10.53 -12.75 9.98
C ASP A 345 11.30 -12.64 8.68
N VAL A 346 11.00 -13.54 7.74
CA VAL A 346 11.61 -13.51 6.41
C VAL A 346 11.28 -12.21 5.68
N ASN A 347 10.03 -11.73 5.75
CA ASN A 347 9.66 -10.45 5.15
C ASN A 347 10.42 -9.25 5.77
N MET A 348 10.67 -9.23 7.08
CA MET A 348 11.49 -8.17 7.68
C MET A 348 12.93 -8.21 7.16
N TRP A 349 13.50 -9.40 7.01
CA TRP A 349 14.86 -9.55 6.48
C TRP A 349 14.97 -9.08 5.02
N LEU A 350 13.99 -9.43 4.18
CA LEU A 350 13.91 -8.97 2.79
C LEU A 350 13.72 -7.45 2.68
N ASN A 351 13.14 -6.81 3.70
CA ASN A 351 12.95 -5.36 3.73
C ASN A 351 14.12 -4.60 4.39
N SER A 352 15.12 -5.31 4.91
CA SER A 352 16.32 -4.67 5.47
C SER A 352 17.09 -3.90 4.40
N THR A 353 17.70 -2.78 4.82
CA THR A 353 18.55 -1.97 3.95
C THR A 353 19.68 -2.81 3.36
N ASP A 354 20.30 -3.67 4.16
CA ASP A 354 21.42 -4.51 3.73
C ASP A 354 21.05 -5.48 2.59
N TYR A 355 19.84 -6.08 2.63
CA TYR A 355 19.33 -6.90 1.53
C TYR A 355 19.04 -6.05 0.28
N ARG A 356 18.36 -4.91 0.44
CA ARG A 356 18.03 -4.00 -0.67
C ARG A 356 19.27 -3.41 -1.34
N PHE A 357 20.34 -3.19 -0.59
CA PHE A 357 21.65 -2.77 -1.13
C PHE A 357 22.41 -3.89 -1.84
N GLN A 358 22.11 -5.16 -1.56
CA GLN A 358 22.66 -6.29 -2.31
C GLN A 358 21.92 -6.49 -3.64
N GLU A 359 20.59 -6.30 -3.64
CA GLU A 359 19.67 -6.54 -4.77
C GLU A 359 19.33 -5.29 -5.62
N THR A 360 20.12 -4.21 -5.52
CA THR A 360 19.84 -2.86 -6.06
C THR A 360 19.56 -2.76 -7.57
N PHE A 361 19.78 -3.84 -8.32
CA PHE A 361 19.62 -3.89 -9.79
C PHE A 361 18.36 -4.63 -10.25
N LEU A 362 17.56 -5.18 -9.32
CA LEU A 362 16.34 -5.90 -9.66
C LEU A 362 15.11 -4.98 -9.67
N PRO A 363 14.08 -5.29 -10.48
CA PRO A 363 12.80 -4.61 -10.40
C PRO A 363 12.29 -4.59 -8.96
N ALA A 364 11.65 -3.51 -8.52
CA ALA A 364 10.91 -3.51 -7.27
C ALA A 364 9.77 -4.55 -7.37
N HIS A 365 10.06 -5.78 -6.97
CA HIS A 365 9.07 -6.84 -6.92
C HIS A 365 8.05 -6.50 -5.83
N PRO A 366 6.74 -6.74 -6.06
CA PRO A 366 5.72 -6.47 -5.05
C PRO A 366 5.95 -7.35 -3.82
N MET A 367 6.51 -6.75 -2.78
CA MET A 367 6.62 -7.31 -1.43
C MET A 367 5.33 -7.11 -0.64
N MET A 368 5.28 -7.63 0.59
CA MET A 368 4.20 -7.31 1.52
C MET A 368 4.10 -5.79 1.72
N PRO A 369 2.87 -5.22 1.75
CA PRO A 369 2.67 -3.81 2.10
C PRO A 369 3.38 -3.40 3.40
N SER A 370 3.94 -2.19 3.45
CA SER A 370 4.78 -1.71 4.57
C SER A 370 4.10 -1.81 5.94
N ILE A 371 2.78 -1.65 5.98
CA ILE A 371 1.95 -1.76 7.19
C ILE A 371 2.18 -3.06 7.97
N TRP A 372 2.44 -4.18 7.29
CA TRP A 372 2.69 -5.45 7.97
C TRP A 372 3.95 -5.40 8.84
N THR A 373 4.99 -4.74 8.34
CA THR A 373 6.24 -4.53 9.08
C THR A 373 6.04 -3.47 10.17
N SER A 374 5.39 -2.35 9.85
CA SER A 374 5.11 -1.25 10.80
C SER A 374 4.35 -1.73 12.04
N LEU A 375 3.27 -2.51 11.84
CA LEU A 375 2.43 -3.00 12.94
C LEU A 375 3.09 -4.13 13.74
N ARG A 376 3.97 -4.93 13.11
CA ARG A 376 4.72 -5.96 13.83
C ARG A 376 5.68 -5.36 14.85
N MET A 377 6.41 -4.32 14.47
CA MET A 377 7.34 -3.62 15.37
C MET A 377 6.63 -3.03 16.60
N GLN A 378 5.36 -2.61 16.42
CA GLN A 378 4.51 -2.17 17.53
C GLN A 378 4.15 -3.31 18.49
N GLN A 379 3.88 -4.53 17.99
CA GLN A 379 3.54 -5.68 18.85
C GLN A 379 4.72 -6.24 19.64
N SER A 380 5.92 -6.32 19.04
CA SER A 380 7.12 -6.84 19.72
C SER A 380 7.55 -5.98 20.91
N ASN A 381 7.29 -4.67 20.86
CA ASN A 381 7.63 -3.72 21.93
C ASN A 381 6.65 -3.78 23.13
N LEU A 382 5.48 -4.42 22.99
CA LEU A 382 4.52 -4.60 24.08
C LEU A 382 4.84 -5.79 24.99
N ALA A 383 5.57 -6.80 24.49
CA ALA A 383 5.90 -7.99 25.27
C ALA A 383 6.90 -7.72 26.42
N SER A 384 7.47 -6.51 26.49
CA SER A 384 8.47 -6.10 27.48
C SER A 384 8.01 -5.03 28.48
N LEU A 385 6.73 -4.62 28.48
CA LEU A 385 6.24 -3.51 29.31
C LEU A 385 5.02 -3.89 30.16
N ASP A 386 5.12 -3.67 31.48
CA ASP A 386 3.99 -3.70 32.41
C ASP A 386 3.06 -2.51 32.09
N PRO A 387 1.77 -2.72 31.76
CA PRO A 387 0.83 -1.64 31.43
C PRO A 387 0.62 -0.59 32.53
N ARG A 388 1.16 -0.80 33.73
CA ARG A 388 1.02 0.09 34.89
C ARG A 388 2.20 1.05 35.11
N ASP A 389 3.29 0.91 34.36
CA ASP A 389 4.44 1.80 34.52
C ASP A 389 4.28 3.05 33.64
N SER A 390 3.66 4.07 34.21
CA SER A 390 3.35 5.36 33.57
C SER A 390 4.55 6.32 33.49
N SER A 391 5.76 5.83 33.79
CA SER A 391 6.97 6.66 33.90
C SER A 391 7.85 6.70 32.64
N GLN A 392 7.46 6.06 31.53
CA GLN A 392 8.20 6.13 30.26
C GLN A 392 7.34 6.69 29.11
N GLU A 393 7.51 7.97 28.79
CA GLU A 393 6.89 8.69 27.66
C GLU A 393 7.40 8.26 26.26
N GLY A 394 7.84 7.01 26.08
CA GLY A 394 8.55 6.54 24.88
C GLY A 394 7.93 5.34 24.14
N GLY A 395 6.67 4.99 24.39
CA GLY A 395 6.02 3.86 23.73
C GLY A 395 5.72 4.12 22.25
N HIS A 396 6.44 3.44 21.35
CA HIS A 396 6.32 3.50 19.87
C HIS A 396 4.98 2.95 19.32
N HIS A 397 3.85 3.50 19.73
CA HIS A 397 2.57 3.30 19.04
C HIS A 397 2.43 4.30 17.90
N LEU A 398 2.16 3.80 16.69
CA LEU A 398 1.93 4.63 15.51
C LEU A 398 0.66 5.47 15.70
N GLY A 399 0.72 6.75 15.29
CA GLY A 399 -0.49 7.56 15.20
C GLY A 399 -1.43 6.98 14.15
N ILE A 400 -2.73 7.17 14.30
CA ILE A 400 -3.72 6.65 13.34
C ILE A 400 -3.47 7.12 11.89
N LEU A 401 -2.90 8.32 11.71
CA LEU A 401 -2.53 8.80 10.37
C LEU A 401 -1.41 7.95 9.77
N ASP A 402 -0.35 7.63 10.52
CA ASP A 402 0.74 6.78 10.03
C ASP A 402 0.24 5.39 9.62
N VAL A 403 -0.63 4.81 10.46
CA VAL A 403 -1.30 3.53 10.17
C VAL A 403 -2.12 3.62 8.88
N PHE A 404 -2.89 4.69 8.72
CA PHE A 404 -3.72 4.89 7.54
C PHE A 404 -2.88 5.02 6.26
N LEU A 405 -1.78 5.79 6.33
CA LEU A 405 -0.85 5.98 5.21
C LEU A 405 -0.16 4.67 4.81
N ASP A 406 0.31 3.88 5.79
CA ASP A 406 0.90 2.56 5.53
C ASP A 406 -0.13 1.58 4.93
N GLY A 407 -1.41 1.75 5.25
CA GLY A 407 -2.52 0.91 4.77
C GLY A 407 -3.09 1.29 3.40
N LEU A 408 -2.61 2.35 2.74
CA LEU A 408 -3.15 2.83 1.45
C LEU A 408 -3.10 1.76 0.34
N GLU A 409 -2.05 0.93 0.34
CA GLU A 409 -1.87 -0.14 -0.65
C GLU A 409 -2.83 -1.32 -0.49
N LEU A 410 -3.43 -1.45 0.70
CA LEU A 410 -4.43 -2.46 0.94
C LEU A 410 -5.68 -2.18 0.09
N LYS A 411 -6.58 -3.14 0.01
CA LYS A 411 -7.74 -3.17 -0.88
C LYS A 411 -8.96 -3.48 -0.03
N ALA A 412 -10.04 -2.80 -0.37
CA ALA A 412 -11.34 -2.99 0.22
C ALA A 412 -12.39 -2.83 -0.89
N THR A 413 -13.43 -3.65 -0.84
CA THR A 413 -14.58 -3.51 -1.75
C THR A 413 -15.38 -2.26 -1.41
N ASP A 414 -15.58 -2.02 -0.11
CA ASP A 414 -16.15 -0.77 0.39
C ASP A 414 -15.02 0.20 0.76
N PRO A 415 -14.97 1.41 0.18
CA PRO A 415 -13.90 2.37 0.49
C PRO A 415 -13.88 2.82 1.96
N ARG A 416 -14.99 2.73 2.69
CA ARG A 416 -15.06 3.11 4.13
C ARG A 416 -14.25 2.17 5.01
N ASP A 417 -14.15 0.90 4.62
CA ASP A 417 -13.37 -0.11 5.34
C ASP A 417 -11.88 0.24 5.37
N LYS A 418 -11.41 1.09 4.44
CA LYS A 418 -10.04 1.63 4.47
C LYS A 418 -9.71 2.36 5.76
N LEU A 419 -10.71 2.98 6.37
CA LEU A 419 -10.56 3.59 7.68
C LEU A 419 -10.95 2.62 8.80
N PHE A 420 -12.15 2.01 8.71
CA PHE A 420 -12.71 1.23 9.82
C PHE A 420 -11.80 0.06 10.23
N ALA A 421 -11.19 -0.63 9.26
CA ALA A 421 -10.31 -1.75 9.55
C ALA A 421 -9.00 -1.32 10.25
N LEU A 422 -8.61 -0.05 10.13
CA LEU A 422 -7.34 0.47 10.66
C LEU A 422 -7.45 1.15 12.03
N LEU A 423 -8.65 1.58 12.43
CA LEU A 423 -8.88 2.25 13.72
C LEU A 423 -8.28 1.50 14.92
N PRO A 424 -8.37 0.16 15.03
CA PRO A 424 -7.82 -0.56 16.20
C PRO A 424 -6.30 -0.50 16.34
N PHE A 425 -5.56 -0.04 15.33
CA PHE A 425 -4.10 -0.02 15.32
C PHE A 425 -3.50 1.35 15.64
N GLY A 426 -4.27 2.42 15.49
CA GLY A 426 -3.81 3.78 15.79
C GLY A 426 -3.80 4.08 17.29
N ARG A 427 -2.76 4.76 17.76
CA ARG A 427 -2.59 5.16 19.17
C ARG A 427 -3.80 5.91 19.74
N GLU A 428 -4.37 6.83 18.97
CA GLU A 428 -5.49 7.67 19.40
C GLU A 428 -6.86 6.98 19.24
N THR A 429 -6.90 5.81 18.59
CA THR A 429 -8.15 5.16 18.13
C THR A 429 -8.28 3.70 18.53
N CYS A 430 -7.28 3.12 19.20
CA CYS A 430 -7.23 1.70 19.51
C CYS A 430 -8.27 1.27 20.56
N ILE A 431 -8.79 2.20 21.36
CA ILE A 431 -9.86 1.96 22.34
C ILE A 431 -11.19 2.38 21.73
N ALA A 432 -12.01 1.40 21.33
CA ALA A 432 -13.26 1.64 20.61
C ALA A 432 -14.27 2.51 21.39
N ASP A 433 -14.34 2.34 22.72
CA ASP A 433 -15.29 3.06 23.57
C ASP A 433 -14.96 4.56 23.71
N GLU A 434 -13.69 4.92 23.56
CA GLU A 434 -13.22 6.32 23.62
C GLU A 434 -13.34 7.04 22.27
N LEU A 435 -13.65 6.32 21.19
CA LEU A 435 -13.84 6.93 19.88
C LEU A 435 -15.06 7.87 19.87
N PRO A 436 -14.91 9.12 19.39
CA PRO A 436 -16.05 10.00 19.15
C PRO A 436 -17.05 9.39 18.18
N LEU A 437 -18.35 9.61 18.43
CA LEU A 437 -19.44 9.08 17.61
C LEU A 437 -19.28 9.42 16.12
N ALA A 438 -18.70 10.58 15.80
CA ALA A 438 -18.44 11.01 14.42
C ALA A 438 -17.51 10.07 13.64
N ILE A 439 -16.54 9.41 14.28
CA ILE A 439 -15.56 8.56 13.59
C ILE A 439 -15.75 7.06 13.84
N ARG A 440 -16.76 6.67 14.62
CA ARG A 440 -17.11 5.25 14.81
C ARG A 440 -17.56 4.61 13.49
N PRO A 441 -17.25 3.32 13.26
CA PRO A 441 -17.71 2.60 12.08
C PRO A 441 -19.22 2.67 11.90
N SER A 442 -19.66 3.18 10.74
CA SER A 442 -21.08 3.34 10.42
C SER A 442 -21.30 3.26 8.91
N TYR A 443 -22.02 2.23 8.48
CA TYR A 443 -22.33 2.00 7.06
C TYR A 443 -23.55 2.80 6.57
N SER A 444 -24.20 3.59 7.44
CA SER A 444 -25.23 4.56 7.02
C SER A 444 -24.62 5.85 6.48
N LYS A 445 -23.35 6.16 6.82
CA LYS A 445 -22.62 7.32 6.29
C LYS A 445 -22.09 7.06 4.89
N SER A 446 -22.15 8.06 4.03
CA SER A 446 -21.45 8.03 2.74
C SER A 446 -19.92 8.02 2.95
N SER A 447 -19.17 7.51 1.97
CA SER A 447 -17.70 7.50 2.02
C SER A 447 -17.11 8.91 2.15
N LYS A 448 -17.74 9.90 1.49
CA LYS A 448 -17.45 11.34 1.63
C LYS A 448 -17.49 11.77 3.09
N ARG A 449 -18.61 11.50 3.76
CA ARG A 449 -18.84 11.87 5.15
C ARG A 449 -17.83 11.21 6.08
N VAL A 450 -17.52 9.93 5.87
CA VAL A 450 -16.55 9.19 6.70
C VAL A 450 -15.15 9.82 6.62
N LEU A 451 -14.66 10.12 5.41
CA LEU A 451 -13.33 10.72 5.22
C LEU A 451 -13.26 12.17 5.72
N ALA A 452 -14.35 12.93 5.54
CA ALA A 452 -14.47 14.30 6.05
C ALA A 452 -14.47 14.33 7.60
N ASP A 453 -15.31 13.50 8.23
CA ASP A 453 -15.39 13.36 9.69
C ASP A 453 -14.03 12.98 10.29
N PHE A 454 -13.36 11.99 9.68
CA PHE A 454 -12.05 11.56 10.13
C PHE A 454 -11.01 12.67 10.03
N THR A 455 -10.97 13.38 8.90
CA THR A 455 -9.98 14.44 8.67
C THR A 455 -10.20 15.61 9.64
N LYS A 456 -11.44 16.06 9.83
CA LYS A 456 -11.81 17.11 10.80
C LYS A 456 -11.46 16.71 12.24
N TRP A 457 -11.86 15.51 12.65
CA TRP A 457 -11.52 14.98 13.97
C TRP A 457 -10.01 14.94 14.18
N TRP A 458 -9.25 14.46 13.19
CA TRP A 458 -7.79 14.37 13.29
C TRP A 458 -7.15 15.74 13.48
N ILE A 459 -7.60 16.76 12.73
CA ILE A 459 -7.13 18.14 12.86
C ILE A 459 -7.38 18.67 14.27
N CYS A 460 -8.59 18.50 14.80
CA CYS A 460 -8.94 18.96 16.14
C CYS A 460 -8.17 18.21 17.24
N LYS A 461 -8.03 16.89 17.11
CA LYS A 461 -7.34 16.04 18.08
C LYS A 461 -5.84 16.33 18.15
N ASN A 462 -5.19 16.53 17.00
CA ASN A 462 -3.74 16.73 16.90
C ASN A 462 -3.32 18.20 16.84
N LYS A 463 -4.28 19.13 16.74
CA LYS A 463 -4.05 20.58 16.56
C LYS A 463 -3.08 20.86 15.40
N SER A 464 -3.22 20.12 14.31
CA SER A 464 -2.30 20.12 13.18
C SER A 464 -3.05 19.99 11.86
N LEU A 465 -2.51 20.60 10.80
CA LEU A 465 -2.97 20.43 9.42
C LEU A 465 -2.10 19.45 8.61
N ALA A 466 -1.18 18.71 9.24
CA ALA A 466 -0.31 17.77 8.55
C ALA A 466 -1.11 16.73 7.73
N ILE A 467 -2.31 16.34 8.16
CA ILE A 467 -3.18 15.45 7.38
C ILE A 467 -3.48 15.96 5.96
N LEU A 468 -3.52 17.28 5.75
CA LEU A 468 -3.82 17.90 4.45
C LEU A 468 -2.65 17.76 3.45
N SER A 469 -1.42 17.62 3.93
CA SER A 469 -0.25 17.35 3.09
C SER A 469 -0.37 16.00 2.36
N TYR A 470 -1.13 15.06 2.92
CA TYR A 470 -1.27 13.71 2.38
C TYR A 470 -2.36 13.56 1.32
N THR A 471 -3.11 14.62 1.02
CA THR A 471 -4.07 14.61 -0.09
C THR A 471 -3.39 14.36 -1.45
N HIS A 472 -2.06 14.51 -1.51
CA HIS A 472 -1.19 14.14 -2.64
C HIS A 472 -0.87 12.64 -2.74
N GLY A 473 -1.04 11.83 -1.70
CA GLY A 473 -0.65 10.39 -1.70
C GLY A 473 -1.46 9.46 -2.62
N GLN A 474 -2.28 10.00 -3.52
CA GLN A 474 -3.21 9.29 -4.41
C GLN A 474 -2.48 8.64 -5.61
N PRO A 475 -3.09 7.67 -6.33
CA PRO A 475 -2.44 6.90 -7.40
C PRO A 475 -1.92 7.68 -8.62
N GLY A 476 -2.05 9.01 -8.64
CA GLY A 476 -1.60 9.88 -9.74
C GLY A 476 -0.96 11.20 -9.30
N ARG A 477 -0.53 11.36 -8.03
CA ARG A 477 -0.02 12.65 -7.53
C ARG A 477 1.25 12.55 -6.69
N ALA A 478 2.34 12.06 -7.29
CA ALA A 478 3.63 12.67 -6.95
C ALA A 478 3.57 14.17 -7.31
N TRP A 479 4.54 14.99 -6.90
CA TRP A 479 4.76 16.33 -7.51
C TRP A 479 5.12 16.25 -9.02
N ILE A 480 4.97 15.07 -9.60
CA ILE A 480 5.31 14.61 -10.93
C ILE A 480 4.08 13.90 -11.49
N ARG A 481 3.76 14.16 -12.76
CA ARG A 481 2.70 13.46 -13.47
C ARG A 481 3.20 12.08 -13.92
N LEU A 482 2.54 11.03 -13.44
CA LEU A 482 2.88 9.64 -13.77
C LEU A 482 1.97 9.00 -14.82
N HIS A 483 0.84 9.66 -15.14
CA HIS A 483 -0.16 9.14 -16.07
C HIS A 483 -0.72 10.26 -16.98
N ASP A 484 -1.16 9.86 -18.18
CA ASP A 484 -1.63 10.79 -19.21
C ASP A 484 -3.01 11.40 -18.92
N ASP A 485 -3.79 10.86 -17.98
CA ASP A 485 -5.11 11.42 -17.64
C ASP A 485 -4.98 12.63 -16.67
N PRO A 486 -5.23 13.87 -17.14
CA PRO A 486 -5.07 15.08 -16.32
C PRO A 486 -6.25 15.32 -15.37
N PHE A 487 -7.36 14.61 -15.55
CA PHE A 487 -8.63 14.85 -14.87
C PHE A 487 -9.25 13.53 -14.46
N GLY A 488 -8.45 12.68 -13.79
CA GLY A 488 -8.95 11.47 -13.15
C GLY A 488 -10.31 11.72 -12.49
N PRO A 489 -11.18 10.71 -12.44
CA PRO A 489 -12.61 10.88 -12.19
C PRO A 489 -12.89 11.79 -10.98
N PRO A 490 -13.97 12.59 -11.01
CA PRO A 490 -14.33 13.49 -9.92
C PRO A 490 -14.18 12.79 -8.57
N THR A 491 -13.49 13.42 -7.63
CA THR A 491 -13.19 12.78 -6.36
C THR A 491 -14.48 12.46 -5.63
N SER A 492 -14.63 11.22 -5.18
CA SER A 492 -15.76 10.77 -4.37
C SER A 492 -15.69 11.26 -2.92
N ARG A 493 -14.95 12.36 -2.66
CA ARG A 493 -14.64 12.99 -1.37
C ARG A 493 -14.36 14.50 -1.57
N PRO A 494 -14.49 15.32 -0.52
CA PRO A 494 -14.01 16.71 -0.54
C PRO A 494 -12.52 16.79 -0.92
N THR A 495 -12.11 17.88 -1.58
CA THR A 495 -10.74 18.00 -2.12
C THR A 495 -9.67 18.00 -1.02
N TRP A 496 -10.02 18.51 0.16
CA TRP A 496 -9.17 18.60 1.35
C TRP A 496 -9.12 17.32 2.20
N ALA A 497 -10.05 16.37 2.03
CA ALA A 497 -10.08 15.15 2.86
C ALA A 497 -8.98 14.17 2.45
N ILE A 498 -8.47 13.33 3.36
CA ILE A 498 -7.53 12.26 2.98
C ILE A 498 -8.24 11.20 2.11
N GLY A 499 -7.58 10.69 1.08
CA GLY A 499 -8.16 9.67 0.19
C GLY A 499 -7.93 8.24 0.65
N SER A 500 -8.77 7.32 0.18
CA SER A 500 -8.77 5.89 0.56
C SER A 500 -7.85 5.01 -0.31
N ASP A 501 -7.32 5.57 -1.39
CA ASP A 501 -6.48 4.94 -2.41
C ASP A 501 -5.13 5.66 -2.53
N GLY A 502 -4.09 4.94 -2.96
CA GLY A 502 -2.76 5.52 -3.07
C GLY A 502 -1.64 4.49 -2.99
N ASN A 503 -0.41 5.00 -3.05
CA ASN A 503 0.79 4.23 -2.71
C ASN A 503 1.34 4.73 -1.37
N ALA A 504 1.60 3.80 -0.45
CA ALA A 504 2.04 4.15 0.91
C ALA A 504 3.40 4.86 0.93
N ALA A 505 4.34 4.45 0.06
CA ALA A 505 5.64 5.09 -0.04
C ALA A 505 5.50 6.55 -0.52
N TRP A 506 4.71 6.79 -1.57
CA TRP A 506 4.49 8.15 -2.10
C TRP A 506 3.77 9.05 -1.12
N ALA A 507 2.78 8.50 -0.40
CA ALA A 507 2.07 9.27 0.61
C ALA A 507 3.00 9.77 1.72
N LYS A 508 4.09 9.06 2.01
CA LYS A 508 5.10 9.48 3.00
C LYS A 508 6.20 10.39 2.41
N THR A 509 6.18 10.68 1.12
CA THR A 509 7.15 11.56 0.43
C THR A 509 6.57 12.97 0.27
N THR A 510 6.12 13.59 1.36
CA THR A 510 5.58 14.96 1.39
C THR A 510 6.55 15.92 2.05
N LEU A 511 6.43 17.23 1.76
CA LEU A 511 7.21 18.28 2.43
C LEU A 511 7.07 18.18 3.94
N ASN A 512 5.84 17.99 4.44
CA ASN A 512 5.59 17.88 5.87
C ASN A 512 6.26 16.65 6.51
N THR A 513 6.44 15.55 5.77
CA THR A 513 7.05 14.32 6.32
C THR A 513 8.58 14.35 6.22
N LEU A 514 9.12 14.89 5.13
CA LEU A 514 10.56 14.84 4.84
C LEU A 514 11.35 16.01 5.43
N PHE A 515 10.69 17.13 5.77
CA PHE A 515 11.34 18.35 6.21
C PHE A 515 10.74 18.88 7.52
N GLN A 516 11.57 19.51 8.33
CA GLN A 516 11.17 20.15 9.59
C GLN A 516 10.75 21.61 9.38
N PHE A 517 9.84 21.85 8.45
CA PHE A 517 9.33 23.20 8.16
C PHE A 517 8.33 23.67 9.21
N THR A 518 8.23 24.98 9.38
CA THR A 518 7.38 25.64 10.39
C THR A 518 6.73 26.91 9.84
N ALA A 519 6.19 26.83 8.61
CA ALA A 519 5.67 27.98 7.87
C ALA A 519 4.62 28.81 8.64
N SER A 520 3.77 28.15 9.45
CA SER A 520 2.78 28.85 10.29
C SER A 520 3.25 29.09 11.75
N ASN A 521 4.54 28.94 12.04
CA ASN A 521 5.11 28.98 13.40
C ASN A 521 4.35 28.04 14.37
N ALA A 522 4.11 28.47 15.61
CA ALA A 522 3.40 27.71 16.65
C ALA A 522 1.88 27.94 16.63
N THR A 523 1.30 28.36 15.50
CA THR A 523 -0.16 28.54 15.39
C THR A 523 -0.86 27.17 15.42
N ILE A 524 -2.12 27.17 15.86
CA ILE A 524 -2.97 25.97 15.89
C ILE A 524 -4.29 26.25 15.15
N PRO A 525 -4.93 25.23 14.56
CA PRO A 525 -6.26 25.38 13.96
C PRO A 525 -7.28 25.79 15.02
N ASP A 526 -8.20 26.70 14.68
CA ASP A 526 -9.29 27.12 15.57
C ASP A 526 -10.38 26.04 15.62
N PRO A 527 -10.58 25.34 16.76
CA PRO A 527 -11.58 24.28 16.86
C PRO A 527 -13.01 24.77 16.68
N SER A 528 -13.30 26.05 16.94
CA SER A 528 -14.66 26.60 16.78
C SER A 528 -15.10 26.70 15.32
N LEU A 529 -14.14 26.66 14.38
CA LEU A 529 -14.40 26.60 12.94
C LEU A 529 -14.59 25.17 12.42
N ILE A 530 -14.26 24.17 13.24
CA ILE A 530 -14.21 22.73 12.90
C ILE A 530 -15.03 21.96 13.95
N ASP A 531 -16.25 22.41 14.23
CA ASP A 531 -17.14 21.74 15.17
C ASP A 531 -17.86 20.57 14.49
N LEU A 532 -17.61 19.34 14.95
CA LEU A 532 -18.22 18.13 14.41
C LEU A 532 -19.70 17.93 14.82
N ASP A 533 -20.13 18.56 15.92
CA ASP A 533 -21.43 18.32 16.54
C ASP A 533 -22.51 19.31 16.04
N THR A 534 -22.09 20.49 15.57
CA THR A 534 -22.97 21.56 15.06
C THR A 534 -22.84 21.83 13.54
N ASP A 535 -21.95 21.12 12.84
CA ASP A 535 -21.70 21.36 11.41
C ASP A 535 -22.91 21.08 10.52
N SER A 536 -23.41 22.12 9.86
CA SER A 536 -24.48 22.00 8.88
C SER A 536 -24.00 21.39 7.55
N ASP A 537 -22.69 21.45 7.25
CA ASP A 537 -22.13 20.94 5.99
C ASP A 537 -20.81 20.14 6.20
N PRO A 538 -20.89 18.80 6.35
CA PRO A 538 -19.72 17.96 6.54
C PRO A 538 -18.65 18.08 5.45
N GLU A 539 -19.04 18.42 4.23
CA GLU A 539 -18.16 18.42 3.07
C GLU A 539 -17.34 19.71 2.98
N THR A 540 -17.59 20.68 3.87
CA THR A 540 -16.82 21.92 3.97
C THR A 540 -15.82 21.92 5.12
N LEU A 541 -14.64 22.53 4.96
CA LEU A 541 -13.68 22.73 6.03
C LEU A 541 -13.28 24.20 6.13
N LYS A 542 -13.54 24.85 7.26
CA LYS A 542 -13.20 26.25 7.51
C LYS A 542 -11.89 26.36 8.28
N LEU A 543 -10.95 27.13 7.75
CA LEU A 543 -9.62 27.32 8.35
C LEU A 543 -9.23 28.79 8.36
N ALA A 544 -8.59 29.24 9.44
CA ALA A 544 -8.01 30.57 9.52
C ALA A 544 -6.58 30.58 8.96
N GLY A 545 -6.18 31.66 8.30
CA GLY A 545 -4.83 31.82 7.79
C GLY A 545 -4.57 33.15 7.09
N PHE A 546 -3.50 33.20 6.32
CA PHE A 546 -3.09 34.38 5.55
C PHE A 546 -2.90 34.06 4.07
N SER A 547 -3.38 34.97 3.22
CA SER A 547 -3.08 34.95 1.78
C SER A 547 -1.76 35.68 1.52
N LEU A 548 -0.85 35.03 0.79
CA LEU A 548 0.46 35.58 0.46
C LEU A 548 0.49 36.18 -0.94
N ALA A 549 0.02 35.42 -1.94
CA ALA A 549 0.10 35.80 -3.34
C ALA A 549 -0.79 34.90 -4.23
N THR A 550 -0.77 35.17 -5.54
CA THR A 550 -1.41 34.34 -6.56
C THR A 550 -0.35 33.85 -7.55
N ILE A 551 -0.43 32.59 -7.99
CA ILE A 551 0.44 32.06 -9.04
C ILE A 551 0.14 32.79 -10.36
N THR A 552 1.16 33.41 -10.93
CA THR A 552 1.06 34.13 -12.21
C THR A 552 1.65 33.34 -13.38
N GLU A 553 2.65 32.49 -13.13
CA GLU A 553 3.35 31.73 -14.15
C GLU A 553 3.85 30.41 -13.55
N ILE A 554 3.69 29.31 -14.30
CA ILE A 554 4.28 28.00 -14.00
C ILE A 554 5.17 27.61 -15.19
N THR A 555 6.41 27.21 -14.92
CA THR A 555 7.43 26.98 -15.94
C THR A 555 8.50 25.98 -15.48
N TYR A 556 9.50 25.73 -16.34
CA TYR A 556 10.63 24.84 -16.07
C TYR A 556 11.83 25.56 -15.47
N ILE A 557 12.71 24.82 -14.81
CA ILE A 557 14.06 25.29 -14.44
C ILE A 557 15.07 24.69 -15.42
N ALA A 558 15.97 25.53 -15.93
CA ALA A 558 17.07 25.07 -16.79
C ALA A 558 18.19 24.41 -15.95
N LEU A 559 18.60 23.19 -16.32
CA LEU A 559 19.61 22.40 -15.60
C LEU A 559 21.07 22.72 -16.01
N ASN A 560 21.33 23.90 -16.55
CA ASN A 560 22.57 24.21 -17.28
C ASN A 560 23.79 24.56 -16.38
N HIS A 561 23.69 24.44 -15.06
CA HIS A 561 24.66 24.96 -14.10
C HIS A 561 25.02 23.95 -12.99
N ASP A 562 26.26 24.03 -12.50
CA ASP A 562 26.77 23.25 -11.35
C ASP A 562 26.29 23.90 -10.04
N LEU A 563 25.45 23.20 -9.27
CA LEU A 563 24.82 23.73 -8.05
C LEU A 563 25.76 23.87 -6.86
N ARG A 564 27.02 23.43 -6.98
CA ARG A 564 27.99 23.45 -5.87
C ARG A 564 28.41 24.87 -5.47
N GLU A 565 28.05 25.90 -6.24
CA GLU A 565 28.34 27.32 -5.95
C GLU A 565 27.15 28.07 -5.30
N ILE A 566 26.10 27.35 -4.87
CA ILE A 566 24.86 27.97 -4.41
C ILE A 566 24.96 28.50 -2.97
N SER A 567 24.56 29.76 -2.81
CA SER A 567 24.41 30.45 -1.54
C SER A 567 23.31 29.83 -0.65
N GLU A 568 23.45 29.93 0.68
CA GLU A 568 22.45 29.50 1.70
C GLU A 568 20.95 29.76 1.34
N PRO A 569 20.55 30.88 0.71
CA PRO A 569 19.15 31.17 0.35
C PRO A 569 18.39 30.11 -0.48
N LEU A 570 19.08 29.26 -1.26
CA LEU A 570 18.43 28.23 -2.10
C LEU A 570 18.61 26.80 -1.58
N LYS A 571 19.26 26.61 -0.43
CA LYS A 571 19.56 25.29 0.13
C LYS A 571 18.32 24.42 0.31
N ASP A 572 17.24 24.99 0.84
CA ASP A 572 15.98 24.25 1.03
C ASP A 572 15.31 23.91 -0.30
N LEU A 573 15.40 24.78 -1.31
CA LEU A 573 14.87 24.50 -2.65
C LEU A 573 15.57 23.29 -3.26
N LEU A 574 16.89 23.21 -3.12
CA LEU A 574 17.67 22.07 -3.60
C LEU A 574 17.40 20.79 -2.80
N ALA A 575 17.25 20.90 -1.48
CA ALA A 575 16.92 19.76 -0.65
C ALA A 575 15.54 19.18 -1.00
N VAL A 576 14.54 20.03 -1.25
CA VAL A 576 13.21 19.64 -1.73
C VAL A 576 13.30 19.03 -3.13
N TRP A 577 14.08 19.62 -4.02
CA TRP A 577 14.34 19.06 -5.33
C TRP A 577 14.90 17.63 -5.22
N ASP A 578 15.97 17.44 -4.44
CA ASP A 578 16.65 16.15 -4.28
C ASP A 578 15.74 15.07 -3.67
N GLN A 579 14.89 15.40 -2.71
CA GLN A 579 14.12 14.37 -1.98
C GLN A 579 12.72 14.12 -2.55
N ILE A 580 12.08 15.12 -3.17
CA ILE A 580 10.70 14.99 -3.69
C ILE A 580 10.68 14.86 -5.21
N ILE A 581 11.51 15.63 -5.92
CA ILE A 581 11.45 15.74 -7.38
C ILE A 581 12.42 14.77 -8.06
N ASP A 582 13.58 14.55 -7.45
CA ASP A 582 14.63 13.68 -7.97
C ASP A 582 15.19 12.74 -6.89
N PRO A 583 14.35 11.89 -6.28
CA PRO A 583 14.75 11.00 -5.19
C PRO A 583 15.85 10.00 -5.59
N CYS A 584 16.05 9.76 -6.88
CA CYS A 584 17.11 8.91 -7.41
C CYS A 584 18.45 9.63 -7.59
N GLY A 585 18.50 10.96 -7.36
CA GLY A 585 19.71 11.78 -7.47
C GLY A 585 20.24 11.94 -8.90
N HIS A 586 19.40 11.83 -9.92
CA HIS A 586 19.81 11.94 -11.33
C HIS A 586 20.48 13.28 -11.65
N TYR A 587 20.01 14.37 -11.05
CA TYR A 587 20.53 15.71 -11.19
C TYR A 587 22.01 15.81 -10.80
N LYS A 588 22.39 15.24 -9.65
CA LYS A 588 23.78 15.23 -9.16
C LYS A 588 24.68 14.45 -10.12
N VAL A 589 24.18 13.34 -10.64
CA VAL A 589 24.86 12.52 -11.64
C VAL A 589 25.03 13.28 -12.96
N TRP A 590 23.99 13.95 -13.45
CA TRP A 590 23.96 14.64 -14.76
C TRP A 590 24.81 15.92 -14.82
N ASN A 591 24.94 16.63 -13.70
CA ASN A 591 25.75 17.85 -13.62
C ASN A 591 27.16 17.62 -13.05
N SER A 592 27.51 16.39 -12.70
CA SER A 592 28.90 16.01 -12.45
C SER A 592 29.66 16.01 -13.78
N LYS A 593 30.76 16.79 -13.88
CA LYS A 593 31.64 16.71 -15.05
C LYS A 593 32.25 15.29 -15.09
N PRO A 594 32.14 14.54 -16.21
CA PRO A 594 32.69 13.18 -16.31
C PRO A 594 34.19 13.09 -15.99
N GLU A 595 34.91 14.18 -16.23
CA GLU A 595 36.34 14.33 -16.00
C GLU A 595 36.68 14.55 -14.51
N ARG A 596 35.80 15.18 -13.72
CA ARG A 596 35.98 15.39 -12.26
C ARG A 596 35.46 14.23 -11.41
N ALA A 597 34.49 13.47 -11.91
CA ALA A 597 34.07 12.21 -11.28
C ALA A 597 35.20 11.17 -11.20
N ARG A 598 36.29 11.36 -11.97
CA ARG A 598 37.52 10.57 -11.89
C ARG A 598 38.53 11.07 -10.85
N GLU A 599 38.40 12.31 -10.37
CA GLU A 599 39.44 12.99 -9.57
C GLU A 599 39.03 13.22 -8.11
N ASN A 600 37.73 13.25 -7.79
CA ASN A 600 37.21 13.29 -6.41
C ASN A 600 36.23 12.13 -6.17
N CYS A 601 36.74 11.02 -5.62
CA CYS A 601 35.96 9.82 -5.24
C CYS A 601 34.97 10.05 -4.09
N ASP A 602 35.05 11.16 -3.35
CA ASP A 602 34.25 11.36 -2.13
C ASP A 602 32.80 11.83 -2.37
N ASP A 603 32.46 12.25 -3.60
CA ASP A 603 31.15 12.85 -3.94
C ASP A 603 30.16 11.88 -4.63
N LEU A 604 30.61 10.68 -4.99
CA LEU A 604 29.73 9.58 -5.42
C LEU A 604 29.44 8.69 -4.21
N PRO A 605 28.22 8.17 -4.02
CA PRO A 605 28.00 7.15 -3.00
C PRO A 605 28.98 6.00 -3.25
N VAL A 606 29.93 5.79 -2.34
CA VAL A 606 31.07 4.84 -2.43
C VAL A 606 30.66 3.43 -2.87
N ALA A 607 29.38 3.06 -2.69
CA ALA A 607 28.80 1.78 -3.11
C ALA A 607 28.49 1.67 -4.62
N VAL A 608 28.19 2.78 -5.30
CA VAL A 608 27.86 2.82 -6.75
C VAL A 608 29.14 2.72 -7.60
N GLU A 609 30.23 3.30 -7.09
CA GLU A 609 31.54 3.36 -7.76
C GLU A 609 32.22 1.98 -7.88
N ARG A 610 32.19 1.14 -6.82
CA ARG A 610 32.85 -0.19 -6.85
C ARG A 610 32.20 -1.19 -7.80
N ARG A 611 30.89 -1.14 -8.03
CA ARG A 611 30.20 -2.14 -8.87
C ARG A 611 30.12 -1.75 -10.34
N LEU A 612 30.07 -0.44 -10.66
CA LEU A 612 29.98 0.03 -12.04
C LEU A 612 31.30 -0.11 -12.82
N LEU A 613 32.44 -0.09 -12.13
CA LEU A 613 33.77 -0.16 -12.77
C LEU A 613 34.24 -1.61 -13.02
N ASP A 614 33.75 -2.58 -12.24
CA ASP A 614 34.20 -3.98 -12.31
C ASP A 614 33.34 -4.88 -13.25
N ASP A 615 32.11 -4.47 -13.59
CA ASP A 615 31.25 -5.18 -14.57
C ASP A 615 30.91 -4.28 -15.78
N PRO A 616 31.49 -4.53 -16.97
CA PRO A 616 31.17 -3.81 -18.20
C PRO A 616 29.68 -3.83 -18.58
N ARG A 617 28.91 -4.84 -18.12
CA ARG A 617 27.46 -4.93 -18.36
C ARG A 617 26.69 -4.01 -17.44
N GLY A 618 27.02 -3.96 -16.15
CA GLY A 618 26.40 -3.06 -15.18
C GLY A 618 26.56 -1.58 -15.55
N LEU A 619 27.71 -1.19 -16.11
CA LEU A 619 27.92 0.16 -16.65
C LEU A 619 27.04 0.44 -17.88
N GLY A 620 26.94 -0.51 -18.81
CA GLY A 620 26.07 -0.40 -19.98
C GLY A 620 24.60 -0.23 -19.61
N GLU A 621 24.12 -1.00 -18.64
CA GLU A 621 22.75 -0.99 -18.13
C GLU A 621 22.43 0.28 -17.33
N PHE A 622 23.36 0.76 -16.52
CA PHE A 622 23.26 2.05 -15.83
C PHE A 622 23.20 3.23 -16.83
N LEU A 623 24.06 3.20 -17.86
CA LEU A 623 24.01 4.19 -18.94
C LEU A 623 22.72 4.10 -19.75
N ASP A 624 22.16 2.90 -19.94
CA ASP A 624 20.88 2.71 -20.63
C ASP A 624 19.67 3.10 -19.77
N HIS A 625 19.74 2.95 -18.45
CA HIS A 625 18.79 3.52 -17.49
C HIS A 625 18.81 5.05 -17.53
N LEU A 626 20.00 5.67 -17.48
CA LEU A 626 20.17 7.12 -17.65
C LEU A 626 19.67 7.62 -19.02
N LYS A 627 19.92 6.86 -20.10
CA LYS A 627 19.39 7.18 -21.44
C LYS A 627 17.86 7.08 -21.53
N ALA A 628 17.26 6.21 -20.72
CA ALA A 628 15.81 5.99 -20.71
C ALA A 628 15.02 7.03 -19.92
N HIS A 629 15.68 7.78 -19.02
CA HIS A 629 15.17 9.06 -18.52
C HIS A 629 15.23 10.17 -19.59
N TRP A 630 14.91 9.82 -20.86
CA TRP A 630 14.81 10.58 -22.12
C TRP A 630 15.72 11.81 -22.37
N ALA A 631 16.89 11.92 -21.75
CA ALA A 631 17.85 13.00 -22.02
C ALA A 631 18.39 13.05 -23.48
N TYR A 632 18.06 12.08 -24.33
CA TYR A 632 18.56 11.96 -25.70
C TYR A 632 17.49 11.99 -26.80
N VAL A 633 16.24 12.32 -26.46
CA VAL A 633 15.21 12.59 -27.47
C VAL A 633 15.34 14.05 -27.94
N ARG A 634 15.50 14.28 -29.25
CA ARG A 634 15.43 15.65 -29.81
C ARG A 634 14.07 16.25 -29.44
N ARG A 635 14.06 17.32 -28.64
CA ARG A 635 12.87 18.08 -28.26
C ARG A 635 12.99 19.54 -28.67
N PRO A 636 11.85 20.24 -28.89
CA PRO A 636 11.87 21.69 -29.01
C PRO A 636 12.44 22.31 -27.73
N HIS A 637 13.09 23.45 -27.87
CA HIS A 637 13.47 24.23 -26.71
C HIS A 637 12.20 24.70 -25.99
N LEU A 638 12.16 24.54 -24.67
CA LEU A 638 11.05 24.97 -23.84
C LEU A 638 11.46 26.23 -23.07
N PRO A 639 10.50 27.15 -22.82
CA PRO A 639 10.74 28.28 -21.95
C PRO A 639 11.03 27.79 -20.54
N ALA A 640 12.08 28.32 -19.94
CA ALA A 640 12.53 27.98 -18.60
C ALA A 640 13.12 29.20 -17.91
N ILE A 641 13.28 29.10 -16.59
CA ILE A 641 13.97 30.09 -15.77
C ILE A 641 15.42 29.65 -15.56
N CYS A 642 16.33 30.61 -15.71
CA CYS A 642 17.72 30.42 -15.34
C CYS A 642 17.83 30.40 -13.82
N LEU A 643 18.19 29.26 -13.23
CA LEU A 643 18.34 29.13 -11.77
C LEU A 643 19.35 30.16 -11.20
N ALA A 644 20.45 30.41 -11.92
CA ALA A 644 21.45 31.41 -11.54
C ALA A 644 20.88 32.85 -11.43
N SER A 645 19.77 33.16 -12.12
CA SER A 645 19.12 34.46 -11.99
C SER A 645 18.29 34.61 -10.71
N LEU A 646 17.95 33.51 -10.03
CA LEU A 646 17.33 33.56 -8.70
C LEU A 646 18.33 33.97 -7.61
N LEU A 647 19.64 33.84 -7.90
CA LEU A 647 20.74 34.21 -7.01
C LEU A 647 21.21 35.66 -7.19
N ALA A 648 20.80 36.31 -8.28
CA ALA A 648 21.20 37.67 -8.56
C ALA A 648 20.42 38.63 -7.66
N THR A 649 21.13 39.38 -6.81
CA THR A 649 20.54 40.44 -5.96
C THR A 649 20.06 41.65 -6.76
N GLU A 650 20.54 41.79 -8.00
CA GLU A 650 20.16 42.85 -8.93
C GLU A 650 19.74 42.27 -10.29
N GLY A 651 18.55 42.67 -10.76
CA GLY A 651 17.94 42.21 -12.01
C GLY A 651 16.90 41.10 -11.78
N GLY A 652 15.71 41.27 -12.33
CA GLY A 652 14.63 40.29 -12.21
C GLY A 652 14.95 38.92 -12.81
N VAL A 653 14.05 37.97 -12.61
CA VAL A 653 14.17 36.58 -13.07
C VAL A 653 14.42 36.52 -14.59
N LYS A 654 15.55 35.92 -15.00
CA LYS A 654 15.91 35.77 -16.42
C LYS A 654 15.27 34.51 -17.00
N ARG A 655 14.60 34.67 -18.14
CA ARG A 655 14.02 33.57 -18.93
C ARG A 655 15.01 33.11 -19.99
N CYS A 656 15.01 31.82 -20.28
CA CYS A 656 15.81 31.19 -21.33
C CYS A 656 15.02 30.09 -22.03
N GLU A 657 15.50 29.69 -23.19
CA GLU A 657 15.00 28.53 -23.92
C GLU A 657 16.01 27.39 -23.82
N THR A 658 15.59 26.23 -23.33
CA THR A 658 16.49 25.07 -23.14
C THR A 658 15.80 23.76 -23.51
N ASN A 659 16.59 22.80 -23.98
CA ASN A 659 16.18 21.40 -24.15
C ASN A 659 16.78 20.49 -23.07
N LYS A 660 17.53 21.06 -22.10
CA LYS A 660 18.16 20.38 -20.97
C LYS A 660 17.25 20.44 -19.74
N ILE A 661 16.17 19.67 -19.76
CA ILE A 661 15.17 19.55 -18.70
C ILE A 661 14.98 18.05 -18.40
N LEU A 662 14.68 17.69 -17.15
CA LEU A 662 14.27 16.35 -16.75
C LEU A 662 12.97 15.97 -17.49
N THR A 663 13.05 15.02 -18.41
CA THR A 663 11.99 14.73 -19.39
C THR A 663 10.77 14.00 -18.85
N CYS A 664 10.85 13.49 -17.61
CA CYS A 664 9.75 12.88 -16.88
C CYS A 664 8.97 13.89 -16.02
N LEU A 665 9.34 15.18 -16.06
CA LEU A 665 8.76 16.20 -15.20
C LEU A 665 7.97 17.23 -16.01
N ASP A 666 6.74 17.50 -15.57
CA ASP A 666 5.95 18.66 -16.00
C ASP A 666 6.51 19.97 -15.41
N PRO A 667 6.04 21.16 -15.83
CA PRO A 667 6.39 22.40 -15.16
C PRO A 667 5.98 22.35 -13.68
N PHE A 668 6.93 22.51 -12.76
CA PHE A 668 6.70 22.48 -11.32
C PHE A 668 7.32 23.68 -10.59
N PHE A 669 7.89 24.66 -11.32
CA PHE A 669 8.37 25.90 -10.74
C PHE A 669 7.35 27.02 -11.00
N PHE A 670 7.10 27.87 -10.01
CA PHE A 670 6.16 28.98 -10.14
C PHE A 670 6.76 30.35 -9.80
N LEU A 671 6.16 31.38 -10.38
CA LEU A 671 6.31 32.79 -10.00
C LEU A 671 4.98 33.33 -9.49
N ALA A 672 5.01 34.01 -8.36
CA ALA A 672 3.86 34.63 -7.73
C ALA A 672 3.76 36.14 -8.01
N SER A 673 2.57 36.70 -7.82
CA SER A 673 2.25 38.11 -8.08
C SER A 673 3.10 39.13 -7.30
N ASN A 674 3.69 38.72 -6.17
CA ASN A 674 4.55 39.55 -5.33
C ASN A 674 6.05 39.27 -5.54
N GLY A 675 6.40 38.49 -6.57
CA GLY A 675 7.79 38.11 -6.88
C GLY A 675 8.31 36.89 -6.10
N LEU A 676 7.53 36.29 -5.21
CA LEU A 676 7.90 35.03 -4.57
C LEU A 676 8.01 33.91 -5.62
N VAL A 677 8.91 32.98 -5.36
CA VAL A 677 9.17 31.83 -6.21
C VAL A 677 9.18 30.54 -5.39
N GLY A 678 8.95 29.43 -6.07
CA GLY A 678 8.92 28.15 -5.39
C GLY A 678 8.64 26.98 -6.31
N LEU A 679 8.35 25.86 -5.69
CA LEU A 679 8.05 24.60 -6.35
C LEU A 679 6.60 24.19 -6.01
N CYS A 680 5.86 23.71 -6.99
CA CYS A 680 4.44 23.35 -6.87
C CYS A 680 4.13 21.98 -7.48
N PRO A 681 3.09 21.29 -7.00
CA PRO A 681 2.63 20.03 -7.60
C PRO A 681 2.09 20.26 -9.02
N TRP A 682 2.09 19.22 -9.85
CA TRP A 682 1.62 19.28 -11.24
C TRP A 682 0.18 19.77 -11.40
N ALA A 683 -0.66 19.60 -10.37
CA ALA A 683 -2.05 20.02 -10.38
C ALA A 683 -2.25 21.55 -10.23
N ALA A 684 -1.17 22.28 -9.92
CA ALA A 684 -1.18 23.74 -9.79
C ALA A 684 -1.46 24.44 -11.12
N ARG A 685 -2.10 25.60 -11.06
CA ARG A 685 -2.46 26.42 -12.21
C ARG A 685 -2.25 27.90 -11.91
N ASN A 686 -2.11 28.70 -12.97
CA ASN A 686 -2.18 30.15 -12.86
C ASN A 686 -3.54 30.55 -12.26
N GLY A 687 -3.52 31.46 -11.28
CA GLY A 687 -4.70 31.88 -10.52
C GLY A 687 -4.90 31.16 -9.19
N ASP A 688 -4.21 30.04 -8.94
CA ASP A 688 -4.21 29.40 -7.62
C ASP A 688 -3.56 30.35 -6.59
N ILE A 689 -4.13 30.42 -5.38
CA ILE A 689 -3.68 31.29 -4.31
C ILE A 689 -2.77 30.55 -3.33
N ILE A 690 -1.74 31.27 -2.89
CA ILE A 690 -0.66 30.84 -2.00
C ILE A 690 -1.06 31.26 -0.59
N VAL A 691 -1.31 30.30 0.31
CA VAL A 691 -1.76 30.58 1.68
C VAL A 691 -0.89 29.90 2.74
N ILE A 692 -0.84 30.50 3.94
CA ILE A 692 -0.37 29.87 5.18
C ILE A 692 -1.58 29.71 6.08
N LEU A 693 -1.97 28.46 6.36
CA LEU A 693 -3.09 28.12 7.24
C LEU A 693 -2.57 27.85 8.66
N HIS A 694 -3.30 28.28 9.68
CA HIS A 694 -2.91 28.06 11.07
C HIS A 694 -2.83 26.56 11.40
N GLY A 695 -1.73 26.14 12.02
CA GLY A 695 -1.45 24.72 12.30
C GLY A 695 -0.82 23.94 11.14
N GLY A 696 -0.49 24.60 10.03
CA GLY A 696 0.25 24.02 8.91
C GLY A 696 1.76 24.21 9.03
N ASN A 697 2.53 23.13 8.87
CA ASN A 697 3.99 23.21 8.84
C ASN A 697 4.54 23.73 7.51
N VAL A 698 3.72 23.66 6.47
CA VAL A 698 4.04 24.07 5.10
C VAL A 698 2.96 24.99 4.56
N PRO A 699 3.28 25.82 3.57
CA PRO A 699 2.26 26.58 2.84
C PRO A 699 1.36 25.67 1.99
N PHE A 700 0.09 26.06 1.79
CA PHE A 700 -0.88 25.38 0.89
C PHE A 700 -1.38 26.21 -0.32
N LEU A 701 -1.66 25.55 -1.43
CA LEU A 701 -2.32 26.12 -2.61
C LEU A 701 -3.83 25.88 -2.54
N LEU A 702 -4.60 26.95 -2.72
CA LEU A 702 -6.05 26.90 -2.83
C LEU A 702 -6.49 27.43 -4.19
N ARG A 703 -7.51 26.80 -4.79
CA ARG A 703 -8.10 27.23 -6.05
C ARG A 703 -9.45 27.87 -5.81
N PRO A 704 -9.66 29.15 -6.19
CA PRO A 704 -10.97 29.78 -6.08
C PRO A 704 -12.03 29.04 -6.89
N VAL A 705 -13.18 28.78 -6.28
CA VAL A 705 -14.39 28.24 -6.93
C VAL A 705 -15.42 29.37 -7.07
N SER A 706 -16.20 29.39 -8.15
CA SER A 706 -17.24 30.41 -8.33
C SER A 706 -18.20 30.46 -7.13
N SER A 707 -18.45 31.67 -6.62
CA SER A 707 -19.29 31.94 -5.46
C SER A 707 -20.75 31.62 -5.73
N GLU A 708 -21.39 30.84 -4.85
CA GLU A 708 -22.85 30.79 -4.78
C GLU A 708 -23.32 31.97 -3.90
N VAL A 709 -24.28 32.73 -4.40
CA VAL A 709 -24.95 33.78 -3.62
C VAL A 709 -25.90 33.07 -2.65
N GLU A 710 -25.52 32.94 -1.38
CA GLU A 710 -26.47 32.51 -0.35
C GLU A 710 -27.62 33.52 -0.28
N GLY A 711 -28.83 33.04 -0.57
CA GLY A 711 -30.05 33.83 -0.52
C GLY A 711 -30.42 34.19 0.92
N GLY A 712 -30.13 35.43 1.32
CA GLY A 712 -30.57 36.03 2.59
C GLY A 712 -30.01 37.44 2.74
N ASN A 713 -30.77 38.36 3.36
CA ASN A 713 -30.66 39.84 3.29
C ASN A 713 -29.38 40.50 3.86
N SER A 714 -28.23 39.84 3.83
CA SER A 714 -26.91 40.44 4.02
C SER A 714 -25.87 39.61 3.26
N SER A 715 -25.76 39.86 1.96
CA SER A 715 -24.88 39.12 1.03
C SER A 715 -23.39 39.40 1.32
N LYS A 716 -22.78 38.63 2.23
CA LYS A 716 -21.33 38.43 2.25
C LYS A 716 -21.01 37.27 1.32
N GLU A 717 -20.29 37.56 0.24
CA GLU A 717 -19.79 36.54 -0.68
C GLU A 717 -18.82 35.61 0.07
N VAL A 718 -19.22 34.37 0.33
CA VAL A 718 -18.36 33.37 0.96
C VAL A 718 -17.44 32.79 -0.09
N LYS A 719 -16.15 33.16 -0.04
CA LYS A 719 -15.13 32.60 -0.94
C LYS A 719 -14.93 31.12 -0.62
N ARG A 720 -15.27 30.26 -1.58
CA ARG A 720 -15.07 28.81 -1.54
C ARG A 720 -13.83 28.42 -2.34
N PHE A 721 -13.11 27.41 -1.88
CA PHE A 721 -11.86 26.99 -2.48
C PHE A 721 -11.75 25.46 -2.59
N GLU A 722 -11.23 24.98 -3.72
CA GLU A 722 -10.70 23.62 -3.81
C GLU A 722 -9.28 23.60 -3.22
N PHE A 723 -8.97 22.58 -2.43
CA PHE A 723 -7.64 22.33 -1.93
C PHE A 723 -6.77 21.69 -3.03
N VAL A 724 -5.69 22.35 -3.42
CA VAL A 724 -4.77 21.83 -4.45
C VAL A 724 -3.65 21.01 -3.81
N GLY A 725 -3.08 21.47 -2.69
CA GLY A 725 -1.95 20.79 -2.07
C GLY A 725 -0.97 21.64 -1.27
N GLU A 726 -0.01 20.99 -0.61
CA GLU A 726 1.22 21.67 -0.14
C GLU A 726 2.11 22.13 -1.30
N TYR A 727 2.94 23.13 -1.05
CA TYR A 727 3.92 23.67 -1.99
C TYR A 727 5.11 24.27 -1.24
N PHE A 728 6.23 24.42 -1.94
CA PHE A 728 7.46 24.98 -1.38
C PHE A 728 7.59 26.44 -1.82
N VAL A 729 7.93 27.33 -0.90
CA VAL A 729 8.13 28.76 -1.17
C VAL A 729 9.47 29.20 -0.58
N SER A 730 10.33 29.74 -1.43
CA SER A 730 11.62 30.26 -0.96
C SER A 730 11.39 31.42 0.03
N GLY A 731 12.03 31.33 1.20
CA GLY A 731 12.01 32.37 2.23
C GLY A 731 10.74 32.44 3.11
N VAL A 732 9.89 31.40 3.09
CA VAL A 732 8.63 31.36 3.85
C VAL A 732 8.46 30.07 4.69
N MET A 733 9.32 29.08 4.48
CA MET A 733 9.14 27.73 5.07
C MET A 733 9.41 27.66 6.57
N HIS A 734 10.04 28.68 7.18
CA HIS A 734 10.45 28.70 8.59
C HIS A 734 9.76 29.83 9.39
N GLY A 735 8.56 30.20 8.96
CA GLY A 735 7.71 31.15 9.69
C GLY A 735 8.09 32.62 9.53
N GLU A 736 8.95 32.93 8.56
CA GLU A 736 9.45 34.28 8.28
C GLU A 736 8.31 35.25 7.98
N TYR A 737 7.29 34.79 7.24
CA TYR A 737 6.14 35.61 6.83
C TYR A 737 5.29 36.11 8.00
N LEU A 738 5.16 35.31 9.07
CA LEU A 738 4.34 35.63 10.23
C LEU A 738 5.09 36.41 11.31
N LYS A 739 6.42 36.57 11.17
CA LYS A 739 7.24 37.25 12.16
C LYS A 739 6.81 38.72 12.29
N GLY A 740 6.26 39.08 13.46
CA GLY A 740 5.82 40.45 13.76
C GLY A 740 4.44 40.83 13.21
N ARG A 741 3.68 39.89 12.63
CA ARG A 741 2.29 40.11 12.22
C ARG A 741 1.31 39.91 13.38
N ASN A 742 0.17 40.57 13.29
CA ASN A 742 -0.94 40.37 14.22
C ASN A 742 -1.87 39.25 13.72
N TYR A 743 -2.05 38.21 14.53
CA TYR A 743 -2.91 37.06 14.21
C TYR A 743 -4.39 37.43 14.07
N SER A 744 -4.84 38.58 14.59
CA SER A 744 -6.22 39.04 14.42
C SER A 744 -6.57 39.45 12.98
N GLU A 745 -5.59 39.57 12.09
CA GLU A 745 -5.78 39.89 10.66
C GLU A 745 -6.00 38.64 9.79
N SER A 746 -6.07 37.44 10.39
CA SER A 746 -6.28 36.21 9.64
C SER A 746 -7.64 36.19 8.94
N GLU A 747 -7.67 35.67 7.72
CA GLU A 747 -8.88 35.44 6.93
C GLU A 747 -9.39 34.01 7.13
N ILE A 748 -10.70 33.79 6.90
CA ILE A 748 -11.31 32.45 6.93
C ILE A 748 -11.42 31.92 5.50
N PHE A 749 -10.84 30.75 5.26
CA PHE A 749 -10.91 30.00 4.01
C PHE A 749 -11.91 28.86 4.16
N THR A 750 -12.89 28.77 3.25
CA THR A 750 -13.87 27.66 3.22
C THR A 750 -13.48 26.69 2.11
N LEU A 751 -12.97 25.52 2.49
CA LEU A 751 -12.55 24.46 1.57
C LEU A 751 -13.73 23.54 1.25
N VAL A 752 -13.86 23.10 -0.01
CA VAL A 752 -14.94 22.22 -0.52
C VAL A 752 -14.44 20.93 -1.14
#